data_AF-A0A966BW22-F1
#
_entry.id   AF-A0A966BW22-F1
#
_cell.length_a   1.000
_cell.length_b   1.000
_cell.length_c   1.000
_cell.angle_alpha   90.00
_cell.angle_beta   90.00
_cell.angle_gamma   90.00
#
_symmetry.space_group_name_H-M   'P 1'
#
loop_
_entity.id
_entity.type
_entity.pdbx_description
1 polymer ?
#
loop_
_entity_poly.entity_id
_entity_poly.type
_entity_poly.pdbx_seq_one_letter_code
_entity_poly.pdbx_strand_id
1 'polypeptide(L)'
;MKYLAWFIGILVSIVAAVYVVLFTPFGNSLLQPVIEKKIIEQTKLESKLTSFALNMSSFAIVLELDKNNIIYLSGNYSLFSQAFNVAYRVKLEKLESLKSLTNAPLRGSLFTEGVVKGTLAFIEVDGKSSVAKSDTSYHVELKDFNPTSIIAKVKEADLATLLFMGGEKAYAQATLNLTLNFKNIVPHALDGDVLLETKNGKIDTKLMAKEFALKIPNTEFSMKLDAKLKGDDVDYSYLLSSNLAKITSSGKIIPEPLDTDIKYSIDVKELALFKPMTGADIRGAMKLSGKVKGGKSQMLVDGVTDFAGSDTSFKMTLKDFAPQKMNLKMKDLQLENLLYMINQPHYADGTLSLDVDISDAKVGNLKGVVKAGIENGVVDSKYLTEAFEFKTPMPGTSFKLASFTKLNGDFVDTKLNLISSLANLDIENVRLNIKEGSIQSDYATKIHNLDKLYFVSQRHLNGSLSVDGVLKKAKDLELSMHSKVAGGVVEAKLHNDDFHADINSVQTVQTLRILTYPEIFKASLNATLDYNLQSQSGKLKGDLVEGAFTKNQALDLIKKYAKSDLYVERFKGGVNADIDKEMIVASLDLQSNKSSIKSKDAKLNSKTKKMDASVEIVANEYPINVNLKGDVASPAVNVDLKKLMESKTGEVIQKEVTNLLKNLF
;
A
#
# COMPACT_ATOMS: atom_id res chain seq x y z
N MET A 1 73.33 55.36 -47.04
CA MET A 1 74.02 54.26 -46.33
C MET A 1 74.13 54.47 -44.81
N LYS A 2 74.48 55.66 -44.28
CA LYS A 2 74.57 55.91 -42.82
C LYS A 2 73.25 55.68 -42.04
N TYR A 3 72.12 56.15 -42.56
CA TYR A 3 70.81 55.97 -41.91
C TYR A 3 70.32 54.51 -41.88
N LEU A 4 70.67 53.71 -42.90
CA LEU A 4 70.36 52.28 -42.96
C LEU A 4 71.19 51.50 -41.92
N ALA A 5 72.47 51.84 -41.76
CA ALA A 5 73.33 51.24 -40.74
C ALA A 5 72.86 51.59 -39.31
N TRP A 6 72.37 52.81 -39.07
CA TRP A 6 71.77 53.22 -37.79
C TRP A 6 70.43 52.50 -37.53
N PHE A 7 69.57 52.38 -38.54
CA PHE A 7 68.32 51.63 -38.42
C PHE A 7 68.56 50.15 -38.12
N ILE A 8 69.50 49.51 -38.83
CA ILE A 8 69.92 48.13 -38.56
C ILE A 8 70.55 48.02 -37.18
N GLY A 9 71.41 48.97 -36.79
CA GLY A 9 72.01 49.02 -35.45
C GLY A 9 70.96 49.10 -34.36
N ILE A 10 69.97 49.99 -34.48
CA ILE A 10 68.85 50.14 -33.54
C ILE A 10 67.99 48.87 -33.51
N LEU A 11 67.67 48.29 -34.67
CA LEU A 11 66.89 47.07 -34.76
C LEU A 11 67.62 45.90 -34.08
N VAL A 12 68.92 45.72 -34.36
CA VAL A 12 69.77 44.69 -33.73
C VAL A 12 69.88 44.94 -32.23
N SER A 13 70.04 46.19 -31.79
CA SER A 13 70.05 46.55 -30.36
C SER A 13 68.70 46.26 -29.69
N ILE A 14 67.57 46.51 -30.36
CA ILE A 14 66.23 46.16 -29.85
C ILE A 14 66.08 44.64 -29.76
N VAL A 15 66.44 43.90 -30.81
CA VAL A 15 66.38 42.43 -30.81
C VAL A 15 67.31 41.84 -29.74
N ALA A 16 68.51 42.38 -29.58
CA ALA A 16 69.44 41.98 -28.54
C ALA A 16 68.93 42.32 -27.13
N ALA A 17 68.32 43.49 -26.94
CA ALA A 17 67.69 43.86 -25.67
C ALA A 17 66.51 42.94 -25.33
N VAL A 18 65.64 42.67 -26.30
CA VAL A 18 64.53 41.71 -26.16
C VAL A 18 65.06 40.31 -25.83
N TYR A 19 66.12 39.86 -26.50
CA TYR A 19 66.77 38.58 -26.23
C TYR A 19 67.32 38.51 -24.80
N VAL A 20 68.04 39.57 -24.36
CA VAL A 20 68.61 39.63 -23.01
C VAL A 20 67.50 39.60 -21.96
N VAL A 21 66.41 40.34 -22.16
CA VAL A 21 65.29 40.38 -21.21
C VAL A 21 64.49 39.07 -21.19
N LEU A 22 64.32 38.38 -22.32
CA LEU A 22 63.47 37.19 -22.39
C LEU A 22 64.19 35.86 -22.13
N PHE A 23 65.48 35.74 -22.46
CA PHE A 23 66.13 34.42 -22.58
C PHE A 23 67.45 34.27 -21.81
N THR A 24 67.83 35.25 -20.99
CA THR A 24 69.04 35.17 -20.14
C THR A 24 68.66 35.04 -18.66
N PRO A 25 69.56 34.52 -17.80
CA PRO A 25 69.32 34.47 -16.35
C PRO A 25 68.98 35.83 -15.75
N PHE A 26 69.63 36.90 -16.23
CA PHE A 26 69.31 38.27 -15.82
C PHE A 26 67.88 38.67 -16.21
N GLY A 27 67.50 38.45 -17.47
CA GLY A 27 66.13 38.69 -17.94
C GLY A 27 65.07 37.88 -17.19
N ASN A 28 65.32 36.60 -16.96
CA ASN A 28 64.43 35.71 -16.20
C ASN A 28 64.21 36.22 -14.77
N SER A 29 65.24 36.75 -14.11
CA SER A 29 65.11 37.36 -12.78
C SER A 29 64.23 38.62 -12.76
N LEU A 30 64.12 39.34 -13.88
CA LEU A 30 63.21 40.48 -14.05
C LEU A 30 61.77 40.03 -14.36
N LEU A 31 61.61 38.95 -15.13
CA LEU A 31 60.29 38.44 -15.56
C LEU A 31 59.57 37.62 -14.48
N GLN A 32 60.32 36.84 -13.70
CA GLN A 32 59.77 35.97 -12.66
C GLN A 32 58.75 36.67 -11.74
N PRO A 33 59.05 37.84 -11.11
CA PRO A 33 58.07 38.51 -10.24
C PRO A 33 56.84 39.05 -11.00
N VAL A 34 56.99 39.41 -12.28
CA VAL A 34 55.87 39.89 -13.11
C VAL A 34 54.92 38.74 -13.44
N ILE A 35 55.47 37.58 -13.81
CA ILE A 35 54.71 36.36 -14.09
C ILE A 35 54.05 35.86 -12.80
N GLU A 36 54.79 35.81 -11.69
CA GLU A 36 54.26 35.43 -10.38
C GLU A 36 53.05 36.30 -9.98
N LYS A 37 53.18 37.63 -10.09
CA LYS A 37 52.07 38.55 -9.83
C LYS A 37 50.86 38.24 -10.71
N LYS A 38 51.07 37.94 -11.99
CA LYS A 38 49.98 37.60 -12.92
C LYS A 38 49.32 36.26 -12.56
N ILE A 39 50.10 35.27 -12.11
CA ILE A 39 49.57 34.00 -11.63
C ILE A 39 48.71 34.25 -10.39
N ILE A 40 49.21 34.98 -9.38
CA ILE A 40 48.45 35.32 -8.16
C ILE A 40 47.13 36.03 -8.49
N GLU A 41 47.16 37.00 -9.41
CA GLU A 41 45.94 37.71 -9.86
C GLU A 41 44.89 36.76 -10.46
N GLN A 42 45.33 35.76 -11.22
CA GLN A 42 44.45 34.81 -11.92
C GLN A 42 43.97 33.67 -11.01
N THR A 43 44.88 33.10 -10.21
CA THR A 43 44.58 31.95 -9.33
C THR A 43 43.90 32.38 -8.04
N LYS A 44 44.12 33.64 -7.61
CA LYS A 44 43.73 34.16 -6.29
C LYS A 44 44.32 33.34 -5.14
N LEU A 45 45.48 32.71 -5.38
CA LEU A 45 46.23 31.93 -4.40
C LEU A 45 47.53 32.66 -4.05
N GLU A 46 48.13 32.33 -2.90
CA GLU A 46 49.49 32.76 -2.53
C GLU A 46 50.54 31.95 -3.29
N SER A 47 50.42 31.92 -4.62
CA SER A 47 51.28 31.14 -5.49
C SER A 47 52.68 31.74 -5.57
N LYS A 48 53.69 30.87 -5.58
CA LYS A 48 55.10 31.24 -5.66
C LYS A 48 55.76 30.53 -6.83
N LEU A 49 56.42 31.30 -7.68
CA LEU A 49 57.21 30.79 -8.80
C LEU A 49 58.64 30.54 -8.29
N THR A 50 58.89 29.36 -7.70
CA THR A 50 60.17 29.07 -7.01
C THR A 50 61.34 28.85 -7.97
N SER A 51 61.06 28.43 -9.19
CA SER A 51 62.05 28.34 -10.26
C SER A 51 61.43 28.81 -11.58
N PHE A 52 62.13 29.71 -12.27
CA PHE A 52 61.77 30.20 -13.60
C PHE A 52 63.01 30.32 -14.47
N ALA A 53 63.12 29.44 -15.45
CA ALA A 53 64.14 29.49 -16.48
C ALA A 53 63.48 29.43 -17.86
N LEU A 54 63.65 30.49 -18.64
CA LEU A 54 63.23 30.59 -20.03
C LEU A 54 64.47 30.86 -20.89
N ASN A 55 64.70 30.01 -21.89
CA ASN A 55 65.76 30.11 -22.89
C ASN A 55 65.13 30.06 -24.29
N MET A 56 65.84 30.40 -25.36
CA MET A 56 65.30 30.46 -26.74
C MET A 56 64.52 29.23 -27.22
N SER A 57 64.82 28.05 -26.70
CA SER A 57 64.24 26.78 -27.16
C SER A 57 63.81 25.84 -26.03
N SER A 58 63.93 26.26 -24.77
CA SER A 58 63.60 25.42 -23.62
C SER A 58 63.19 26.24 -22.40
N PHE A 59 62.45 25.62 -21.50
CA PHE A 59 62.09 26.22 -20.23
C PHE A 59 62.02 25.19 -19.11
N ALA A 60 62.15 25.68 -17.88
CA ALA A 60 61.89 24.93 -16.66
C ALA A 60 61.19 25.85 -15.65
N ILE A 61 60.07 25.39 -15.11
CA ILE A 61 59.21 26.13 -14.20
C ILE A 61 58.86 25.23 -13.02
N VAL A 62 58.99 25.75 -11.81
CA VAL A 62 58.41 25.17 -10.60
C VAL A 62 57.47 26.20 -9.99
N LEU A 63 56.19 25.87 -9.98
CA LEU A 63 55.12 26.69 -9.46
C LEU A 63 54.53 26.02 -8.23
N GLU A 64 54.69 26.65 -7.07
CA GLU A 64 53.98 26.32 -5.86
C GLU A 64 52.65 27.09 -5.89
N LEU A 65 51.52 26.41 -6.06
CA LEU A 65 50.21 27.04 -5.97
C LEU A 65 49.92 27.46 -4.53
N ASP A 66 50.33 26.60 -3.59
CA ASP A 66 50.45 26.82 -2.15
C ASP A 66 51.45 25.81 -1.56
N LYS A 67 51.61 25.79 -0.23
CA LYS A 67 52.56 24.90 0.49
C LYS A 67 52.38 23.38 0.27
N ASN A 68 51.22 22.92 -0.21
CA ASN A 68 50.89 21.50 -0.42
C ASN A 68 50.74 21.13 -1.90
N ASN A 69 50.72 22.11 -2.80
CA ASN A 69 50.31 21.92 -4.18
C ASN A 69 51.37 22.51 -5.12
N ILE A 70 52.12 21.65 -5.81
CA ILE A 70 53.29 22.03 -6.61
C ILE A 70 53.16 21.50 -8.04
N ILE A 71 53.50 22.32 -9.01
CA ILE A 71 53.55 21.99 -10.44
C ILE A 71 54.99 22.15 -10.94
N TYR A 72 55.50 21.12 -11.59
CA TYR A 72 56.78 21.11 -12.28
C TYR A 72 56.51 21.03 -13.78
N LEU A 73 57.09 21.95 -14.55
CA LEU A 73 57.02 21.95 -16.01
C LEU A 73 58.44 22.08 -16.56
N SER A 74 58.79 21.28 -17.56
CA SER A 74 60.05 21.43 -18.26
C SER A 74 59.92 20.91 -19.68
N GLY A 75 60.49 21.61 -20.65
CA GLY A 75 60.34 21.21 -22.03
C GLY A 75 61.07 22.05 -23.02
N ASN A 76 60.91 21.66 -24.28
CA ASN A 76 61.45 22.37 -25.43
C ASN A 76 60.29 23.02 -26.21
N TYR A 77 60.59 24.12 -26.89
CA TYR A 77 59.64 24.82 -27.76
C TYR A 77 60.36 25.52 -28.93
N SER A 78 59.57 25.94 -29.91
CA SER A 78 60.03 26.68 -31.09
C SER A 78 59.22 27.96 -31.25
N LEU A 79 59.89 29.11 -31.22
CA LEU A 79 59.27 30.42 -31.44
C LEU A 79 58.69 30.57 -32.85
N PHE A 80 59.27 29.87 -33.84
CA PHE A 80 58.90 30.00 -35.25
C PHE A 80 57.73 29.09 -35.62
N SER A 81 57.82 27.80 -35.27
CA SER A 81 56.75 26.83 -35.57
C SER A 81 55.65 26.79 -34.52
N GLN A 82 55.84 27.48 -33.39
CA GLN A 82 54.95 27.45 -32.22
C GLN A 82 54.72 26.03 -31.67
N ALA A 83 55.64 25.12 -31.99
CA ALA A 83 55.60 23.74 -31.51
C ALA A 83 56.25 23.65 -30.13
N PHE A 84 55.74 22.75 -29.29
CA PHE A 84 56.28 22.49 -27.96
C PHE A 84 56.22 21.01 -27.61
N ASN A 85 57.07 20.62 -26.67
CA ASN A 85 57.09 19.32 -26.02
C ASN A 85 57.50 19.52 -24.56
N VAL A 86 56.54 19.37 -23.66
CA VAL A 86 56.60 19.77 -22.26
C VAL A 86 56.29 18.58 -21.38
N ALA A 87 57.26 18.13 -20.61
CA ALA A 87 57.00 17.23 -19.49
C ALA A 87 56.40 18.03 -18.33
N TYR A 88 55.35 17.47 -17.72
CA TYR A 88 54.74 18.02 -16.52
C TYR A 88 54.69 16.97 -15.40
N ARG A 89 54.79 17.45 -14.17
CA ARG A 89 54.45 16.71 -12.96
C ARG A 89 53.67 17.63 -12.05
N VAL A 90 52.45 17.24 -11.72
CA VAL A 90 51.50 17.99 -10.90
C VAL A 90 51.29 17.18 -9.62
N LYS A 91 51.72 17.76 -8.49
CA LYS A 91 51.69 17.17 -7.16
C LYS A 91 50.71 17.97 -6.29
N LEU A 92 49.43 17.60 -6.29
CA LEU A 92 48.41 18.27 -5.49
C LEU A 92 48.11 17.41 -4.26
N GLU A 93 48.68 17.73 -3.10
CA GLU A 93 48.44 16.95 -1.88
C GLU A 93 47.15 17.34 -1.17
N LYS A 94 46.63 18.55 -1.44
CA LYS A 94 45.45 19.09 -0.77
C LYS A 94 44.59 19.91 -1.74
N LEU A 95 43.66 19.26 -2.43
CA LEU A 95 42.74 19.90 -3.38
C LEU A 95 41.82 20.95 -2.71
N GLU A 96 41.57 20.83 -1.41
CA GLU A 96 40.70 21.74 -0.66
C GLU A 96 41.20 23.18 -0.66
N SER A 97 42.52 23.40 -0.72
CA SER A 97 43.09 24.75 -0.78
C SER A 97 43.02 25.36 -2.18
N LEU A 98 42.65 24.58 -3.20
CA LEU A 98 42.50 25.02 -4.59
C LEU A 98 41.07 25.45 -4.93
N LYS A 99 40.22 25.69 -3.92
CA LYS A 99 38.81 26.08 -4.10
C LYS A 99 38.61 27.31 -4.98
N SER A 100 39.60 28.21 -5.08
CA SER A 100 39.52 29.37 -5.98
C SER A 100 39.62 29.00 -7.46
N LEU A 101 40.16 27.82 -7.78
CA LEU A 101 40.37 27.31 -9.14
C LEU A 101 39.23 26.40 -9.62
N THR A 102 38.36 25.96 -8.71
CA THR A 102 37.34 24.95 -9.00
C THR A 102 35.96 25.44 -8.57
N ASN A 103 34.95 25.14 -9.38
CA ASN A 103 33.55 25.42 -9.01
C ASN A 103 32.98 24.37 -8.03
N ALA A 104 33.74 23.32 -7.74
CA ALA A 104 33.37 22.25 -6.82
C ALA A 104 34.38 22.17 -5.65
N PRO A 105 33.93 21.83 -4.43
CA PRO A 105 34.78 21.70 -3.25
C PRO A 105 35.54 20.37 -3.28
N LEU A 106 36.51 20.26 -4.18
CA LEU A 106 37.33 19.06 -4.31
C LEU A 106 38.20 18.84 -3.07
N ARG A 107 38.45 17.57 -2.73
CA ARG A 107 39.19 17.17 -1.53
C ARG A 107 40.25 16.12 -1.81
N GLY A 108 41.16 15.90 -0.86
CA GLY A 108 42.19 14.87 -0.93
C GLY A 108 43.33 15.25 -1.88
N SER A 109 43.98 14.24 -2.44
CA SER A 109 45.17 14.40 -3.27
C SER A 109 44.96 13.93 -4.70
N LEU A 110 45.69 14.57 -5.62
CA LEU A 110 45.77 14.21 -7.03
C LEU A 110 47.22 14.37 -7.47
N PHE A 111 47.79 13.28 -7.97
CA PHE A 111 49.08 13.30 -8.64
C PHE A 111 48.85 12.97 -10.10
N THR A 112 49.48 13.74 -10.98
CA THR A 112 49.51 13.43 -12.40
C THR A 112 50.83 13.85 -13.03
N GLU A 113 51.36 13.06 -13.95
CA GLU A 113 52.57 13.39 -14.69
C GLU A 113 52.47 12.88 -16.12
N GLY A 114 53.18 13.53 -17.03
CA GLY A 114 53.07 13.22 -18.44
C GLY A 114 53.77 14.20 -19.36
N VAL A 115 53.35 14.21 -20.62
CA VAL A 115 53.88 15.06 -21.67
C VAL A 115 52.74 15.77 -22.40
N VAL A 116 52.90 17.07 -22.62
CA VAL A 116 52.07 17.91 -23.49
C VAL A 116 52.89 18.25 -24.72
N LYS A 117 52.42 17.93 -25.92
CA LYS A 117 53.15 18.18 -27.18
C LYS A 117 52.21 18.68 -28.26
N GLY A 118 52.76 19.35 -29.28
CA GLY A 118 51.98 19.84 -30.42
C GLY A 118 52.17 21.33 -30.66
N THR A 119 51.14 22.00 -31.14
CA THR A 119 51.08 23.45 -31.44
C THR A 119 49.87 24.07 -30.75
N LEU A 120 49.75 25.41 -30.75
CA LEU A 120 48.56 26.06 -30.17
C LEU A 120 47.23 25.66 -30.85
N ALA A 121 47.28 25.24 -32.12
CA ALA A 121 46.11 24.78 -32.87
C ALA A 121 45.72 23.32 -32.55
N PHE A 122 46.70 22.48 -32.16
CA PHE A 122 46.48 21.07 -31.85
C PHE A 122 47.47 20.58 -30.80
N ILE A 123 46.93 20.14 -29.66
CA ILE A 123 47.69 19.76 -28.46
C ILE A 123 47.34 18.31 -28.12
N GLU A 124 48.35 17.49 -27.89
CA GLU A 124 48.22 16.15 -27.33
C GLU A 124 48.75 16.14 -25.90
N VAL A 125 48.01 15.51 -24.99
CA VAL A 125 48.39 15.32 -23.60
C VAL A 125 48.37 13.84 -23.27
N ASP A 126 49.55 13.25 -23.10
CA ASP A 126 49.74 11.88 -22.63
C ASP A 126 50.09 11.92 -21.15
N GLY A 127 49.43 11.14 -20.29
CA GLY A 127 49.69 11.20 -18.86
C GLY A 127 49.29 9.96 -18.05
N LYS A 128 49.80 9.92 -16.82
CA LYS A 128 49.43 8.97 -15.78
C LYS A 128 48.97 9.72 -14.54
N SER A 129 48.00 9.17 -13.83
CA SER A 129 47.49 9.75 -12.60
C SER A 129 47.21 8.70 -11.53
N SER A 130 47.25 9.14 -10.27
CA SER A 130 46.81 8.38 -9.12
C SER A 130 45.45 8.85 -8.57
N VAL A 131 44.59 9.41 -9.44
CA VAL A 131 43.24 9.85 -9.08
C VAL A 131 42.51 8.75 -8.30
N ALA A 132 42.02 9.08 -7.11
CA ALA A 132 41.41 8.13 -6.19
C ALA A 132 42.20 6.82 -5.98
N LYS A 133 43.53 6.94 -5.85
CA LYS A 133 44.47 5.83 -5.60
C LYS A 133 44.52 4.79 -6.72
N SER A 134 44.02 5.12 -7.91
CA SER A 134 44.03 4.24 -9.07
C SER A 134 45.39 4.19 -9.78
N ASP A 135 45.54 3.19 -10.67
CA ASP A 135 46.49 3.24 -11.79
C ASP A 135 45.74 3.80 -13.01
N THR A 136 45.86 5.11 -13.24
CA THR A 136 45.22 5.79 -14.37
C THR A 136 46.23 6.15 -15.45
N SER A 137 45.89 5.85 -16.71
CA SER A 137 46.53 6.39 -17.90
C SER A 137 45.51 7.17 -18.74
N TYR A 138 45.91 8.28 -19.33
CA TYR A 138 45.04 9.05 -20.22
C TYR A 138 45.80 9.65 -21.40
N HIS A 139 45.05 9.88 -22.47
CA HIS A 139 45.42 10.62 -23.67
C HIS A 139 44.29 11.59 -23.98
N VAL A 140 44.61 12.87 -24.15
CA VAL A 140 43.65 13.92 -24.48
C VAL A 140 44.17 14.69 -25.69
N GLU A 141 43.30 14.88 -26.67
CA GLU A 141 43.57 15.77 -27.80
C GLU A 141 42.75 17.05 -27.63
N LEU A 142 43.38 18.19 -27.87
CA LEU A 142 42.73 19.49 -27.89
C LEU A 142 42.96 20.17 -29.23
N LYS A 143 41.90 20.69 -29.82
CA LYS A 143 41.96 21.56 -30.99
C LYS A 143 41.56 22.97 -30.60
N ASP A 144 42.43 23.94 -30.86
CA ASP A 144 42.24 25.34 -30.44
C ASP A 144 41.89 25.44 -28.94
N PHE A 145 42.62 24.69 -28.11
CA PHE A 145 42.41 24.54 -26.66
C PHE A 145 41.08 23.90 -26.22
N ASN A 146 40.25 23.44 -27.14
CA ASN A 146 39.02 22.71 -26.82
C ASN A 146 39.28 21.21 -26.92
N PRO A 147 38.93 20.40 -25.90
CA PRO A 147 39.12 18.96 -25.96
C PRO A 147 38.23 18.35 -27.05
N THR A 148 38.81 17.48 -27.87
CA THR A 148 38.11 16.80 -28.97
C THR A 148 38.08 15.28 -28.80
N SER A 149 39.10 14.71 -28.14
CA SER A 149 39.24 13.28 -27.90
C SER A 149 39.75 13.03 -26.49
N ILE A 150 39.22 11.98 -25.84
CA ILE A 150 39.63 11.56 -24.48
C ILE A 150 39.66 10.04 -24.46
N ILE A 151 40.85 9.47 -24.31
CA ILE A 151 41.06 8.06 -24.04
C ILE A 151 41.60 7.94 -22.63
N ALA A 152 40.91 7.22 -21.75
CA ALA A 152 41.35 7.04 -20.37
C ALA A 152 41.12 5.60 -19.91
N LYS A 153 42.07 5.09 -19.14
CA LYS A 153 41.96 3.79 -18.47
C LYS A 153 42.30 3.97 -17.01
N VAL A 154 41.29 3.91 -16.17
CA VAL A 154 41.37 3.97 -14.70
C VAL A 154 41.24 2.55 -14.18
N LYS A 155 42.27 2.04 -13.51
CA LYS A 155 42.23 0.72 -12.87
C LYS A 155 42.25 0.86 -11.37
N GLU A 156 41.40 0.08 -10.71
CA GLU A 156 41.36 -0.07 -9.25
C GLU A 156 41.20 1.24 -8.48
N ALA A 157 40.42 2.20 -9.02
CA ALA A 157 40.04 3.39 -8.27
C ALA A 157 39.23 3.01 -7.02
N ASP A 158 39.53 3.65 -5.90
CA ASP A 158 38.78 3.47 -4.65
C ASP A 158 37.56 4.39 -4.63
N LEU A 159 36.35 3.81 -4.66
CA LEU A 159 35.09 4.56 -4.69
C LEU A 159 34.93 5.49 -3.48
N ALA A 160 35.34 5.05 -2.29
CA ALA A 160 35.25 5.88 -1.09
C ALA A 160 36.13 7.13 -1.21
N THR A 161 37.33 6.98 -1.79
CA THR A 161 38.22 8.11 -2.11
C THR A 161 37.61 8.99 -3.20
N LEU A 162 37.01 8.45 -4.27
CA LEU A 162 36.32 9.25 -5.29
C LEU A 162 35.19 10.10 -4.69
N LEU A 163 34.34 9.51 -3.84
CA LEU A 163 33.27 10.23 -3.13
C LEU A 163 33.86 11.34 -2.28
N PHE A 164 34.88 11.05 -1.47
CA PHE A 164 35.55 12.04 -0.65
C PHE A 164 36.12 13.18 -1.50
N MET A 165 36.80 12.87 -2.61
CA MET A 165 37.33 13.85 -3.56
C MET A 165 36.24 14.74 -4.13
N GLY A 166 35.05 14.20 -4.40
CA GLY A 166 33.87 14.96 -4.84
C GLY A 166 33.19 15.76 -3.72
N GLY A 167 33.68 15.69 -2.48
CA GLY A 167 33.09 16.36 -1.32
C GLY A 167 31.96 15.56 -0.66
N GLU A 168 31.67 14.36 -1.14
CA GLU A 168 30.65 13.46 -0.62
C GLU A 168 31.17 12.56 0.50
N LYS A 169 30.25 12.06 1.33
CA LYS A 169 30.58 11.03 2.32
C LYS A 169 30.72 9.67 1.62
N ALA A 170 31.52 8.78 2.19
CA ALA A 170 31.73 7.45 1.66
C ALA A 170 30.52 6.52 1.92
N TYR A 171 29.38 6.79 1.29
CA TYR A 171 28.16 5.98 1.38
C TYR A 171 28.38 4.54 0.91
N ALA A 172 29.38 4.33 0.07
CA ALA A 172 29.79 3.01 -0.38
C ALA A 172 31.31 2.96 -0.57
N GLN A 173 31.83 1.74 -0.51
CA GLN A 173 33.20 1.40 -0.86
C GLN A 173 33.16 0.34 -1.97
N ALA A 174 34.02 0.45 -2.95
CA ALA A 174 34.16 -0.48 -4.06
C ALA A 174 35.48 -0.23 -4.79
N THR A 175 35.98 -1.23 -5.48
CA THR A 175 37.05 -1.07 -6.47
C THR A 175 36.42 -0.80 -7.83
N LEU A 176 36.82 0.29 -8.48
CA LEU A 176 36.23 0.79 -9.73
C LEU A 176 37.24 0.72 -10.88
N ASN A 177 36.81 0.19 -12.02
CA ASN A 177 37.53 0.26 -13.28
C ASN A 177 36.72 1.07 -14.29
N LEU A 178 37.37 1.99 -15.00
CA LEU A 178 36.75 2.79 -16.05
C LEU A 178 37.64 2.78 -17.29
N THR A 179 37.06 2.46 -18.44
CA THR A 179 37.67 2.66 -19.75
C THR A 179 36.82 3.64 -20.53
N LEU A 180 37.42 4.75 -20.95
CA LEU A 180 36.85 5.75 -21.85
C LEU A 180 37.64 5.69 -23.16
N ASN A 181 36.93 5.68 -24.27
CA ASN A 181 37.50 5.76 -25.61
C ASN A 181 36.69 6.74 -26.45
N PHE A 182 36.74 8.01 -26.12
CA PHE A 182 36.04 9.06 -26.85
C PHE A 182 36.92 9.56 -27.98
N LYS A 183 36.56 9.19 -29.22
CA LYS A 183 37.19 9.69 -30.44
C LYS A 183 36.69 11.09 -30.80
N ASN A 184 35.45 11.41 -30.41
CA ASN A 184 34.88 12.73 -30.58
C ASN A 184 33.96 13.06 -29.39
N ILE A 185 34.19 14.20 -28.75
CA ILE A 185 33.34 14.72 -27.66
C ILE A 185 32.59 16.00 -28.04
N VAL A 186 32.63 16.41 -29.31
CA VAL A 186 31.87 17.56 -29.81
C VAL A 186 30.37 17.25 -29.69
N PRO A 187 29.55 18.17 -29.12
CA PRO A 187 28.11 17.99 -29.02
C PRO A 187 27.47 17.61 -30.37
N HIS A 188 26.48 16.70 -30.32
CA HIS A 188 25.81 16.13 -31.49
C HIS A 188 26.67 15.30 -32.46
N ALA A 189 27.96 15.11 -32.15
CA ALA A 189 28.89 14.34 -32.95
C ALA A 189 29.70 13.35 -32.09
N LEU A 190 29.16 12.95 -30.92
CA LEU A 190 29.86 12.07 -30.00
C LEU A 190 30.21 10.74 -30.69
N ASP A 191 31.42 10.24 -30.48
CA ASP A 191 31.85 8.92 -30.92
C ASP A 191 32.75 8.34 -29.84
N GLY A 192 32.32 7.25 -29.23
CA GLY A 192 33.17 6.53 -28.32
C GLY A 192 32.49 5.47 -27.47
N ASP A 193 33.30 4.84 -26.63
CA ASP A 193 32.89 3.75 -25.76
C ASP A 193 33.16 4.08 -24.28
N VAL A 194 32.28 3.61 -23.41
CA VAL A 194 32.41 3.68 -21.95
C VAL A 194 32.22 2.28 -21.38
N LEU A 195 33.20 1.81 -20.62
CA LEU A 195 33.07 0.61 -19.79
C LEU A 195 33.39 0.98 -18.35
N LEU A 196 32.37 0.90 -17.48
CA LEU A 196 32.49 1.13 -16.05
C LEU A 196 32.12 -0.15 -15.29
N GLU A 197 33.01 -0.61 -14.42
CA GLU A 197 32.82 -1.81 -13.63
C GLU A 197 33.17 -1.55 -12.16
N THR A 198 32.37 -2.06 -11.23
CA THR A 198 32.68 -2.07 -9.80
C THR A 198 32.79 -3.50 -9.27
N LYS A 199 33.75 -3.72 -8.38
CA LYS A 199 34.00 -4.99 -7.71
C LYS A 199 34.03 -4.78 -6.19
N ASN A 200 33.64 -5.82 -5.45
CA ASN A 200 33.67 -5.84 -3.99
C ASN A 200 32.92 -4.66 -3.34
N GLY A 201 31.82 -4.22 -3.96
CA GLY A 201 31.04 -3.09 -3.48
C GLY A 201 30.37 -3.40 -2.15
N LYS A 202 30.40 -2.46 -1.21
CA LYS A 202 29.71 -2.51 0.08
C LYS A 202 29.09 -1.17 0.41
N ILE A 203 27.86 -1.18 0.91
CA ILE A 203 27.18 0.03 1.41
C ILE A 203 27.56 0.26 2.88
N ASP A 204 27.84 1.51 3.26
CA ASP A 204 28.00 1.90 4.66
C ASP A 204 26.62 2.02 5.34
N THR A 205 26.16 0.92 5.91
CA THR A 205 24.84 0.84 6.56
C THR A 205 24.73 1.75 7.78
N LYS A 206 25.84 2.04 8.49
CA LYS A 206 25.83 2.94 9.65
C LYS A 206 25.62 4.38 9.20
N LEU A 207 26.28 4.78 8.13
CA LEU A 207 26.13 6.10 7.55
C LEU A 207 24.73 6.29 6.96
N MET A 208 24.20 5.29 6.24
CA MET A 208 22.84 5.31 5.71
C MET A 208 21.78 5.45 6.82
N ALA A 209 21.97 4.74 7.94
CA ALA A 209 21.09 4.86 9.10
C ALA A 209 21.18 6.24 9.77
N LYS A 210 22.38 6.83 9.83
CA LYS A 210 22.59 8.14 10.46
C LYS A 210 22.01 9.30 9.64
N GLU A 211 22.23 9.31 8.33
CA GLU A 211 21.88 10.44 7.46
C GLU A 211 20.45 10.36 6.92
N PHE A 212 19.95 9.15 6.66
CA PHE A 212 18.66 8.95 6.00
C PHE A 212 17.65 8.19 6.85
N ALA A 213 17.99 7.82 8.10
CA ALA A 213 17.19 6.93 8.95
C ALA A 213 16.91 5.55 8.31
N LEU A 214 17.76 5.13 7.35
CA LEU A 214 17.61 3.88 6.61
C LEU A 214 18.42 2.74 7.25
N LYS A 215 17.73 1.79 7.88
CA LYS A 215 18.34 0.56 8.42
C LYS A 215 18.43 -0.53 7.34
N ILE A 216 19.43 -0.43 6.48
CA ILE A 216 19.69 -1.40 5.40
C ILE A 216 20.50 -2.58 5.97
N PRO A 217 20.20 -3.85 5.61
CA PRO A 217 21.08 -4.96 5.96
C PRO A 217 22.47 -4.77 5.34
N ASN A 218 23.46 -5.57 5.77
CA ASN A 218 24.77 -5.56 5.12
C ASN A 218 24.59 -5.88 3.63
N THR A 219 24.90 -4.91 2.77
CA THR A 219 24.65 -5.00 1.33
C THR A 219 25.94 -4.99 0.56
N GLU A 220 26.19 -6.08 -0.16
CA GLU A 220 27.25 -6.18 -1.14
C GLU A 220 26.69 -5.96 -2.53
N PHE A 221 27.46 -5.32 -3.40
CA PHE A 221 27.04 -5.04 -4.77
C PHE A 221 28.20 -5.09 -5.76
N SER A 222 27.85 -5.30 -7.03
CA SER A 222 28.70 -5.08 -8.19
C SER A 222 27.88 -4.41 -9.29
N MET A 223 28.55 -3.61 -10.10
CA MET A 223 27.94 -2.89 -11.21
C MET A 223 28.77 -3.06 -12.48
N LYS A 224 28.07 -3.09 -13.62
CA LYS A 224 28.67 -3.00 -14.94
C LYS A 224 27.80 -2.10 -15.82
N LEU A 225 28.41 -1.09 -16.40
CA LEU A 225 27.84 -0.23 -17.45
C LEU A 225 28.75 -0.33 -18.67
N ASP A 226 28.17 -0.71 -19.80
CA ASP A 226 28.81 -0.72 -21.11
C ASP A 226 27.96 0.16 -22.03
N ALA A 227 28.53 1.24 -22.56
CA ALA A 227 27.81 2.21 -23.37
C ALA A 227 28.62 2.63 -24.59
N LYS A 228 27.91 2.84 -25.70
CA LYS A 228 28.44 3.31 -26.98
C LYS A 228 27.72 4.58 -27.37
N LEU A 229 28.49 5.62 -27.63
CA LEU A 229 28.02 6.94 -28.01
C LEU A 229 28.20 7.11 -29.52
N LYS A 230 27.15 7.55 -30.22
CA LYS A 230 27.20 7.85 -31.65
C LYS A 230 26.24 8.98 -32.00
N GLY A 231 26.78 10.16 -32.32
CA GLY A 231 25.99 11.38 -32.49
C GLY A 231 25.29 11.74 -31.18
N ASP A 232 23.97 11.76 -31.17
CA ASP A 232 23.13 11.96 -29.98
C ASP A 232 22.75 10.66 -29.26
N ASP A 233 23.01 9.53 -29.90
CA ASP A 233 22.55 8.23 -29.43
C ASP A 233 23.51 7.63 -28.40
N VAL A 234 22.95 7.10 -27.32
CA VAL A 234 23.65 6.26 -26.34
C VAL A 234 23.00 4.88 -26.31
N ASP A 235 23.68 3.90 -26.90
CA ASP A 235 23.32 2.48 -26.76
C ASP A 235 24.07 1.91 -25.55
N TYR A 236 23.35 1.32 -24.59
CA TYR A 236 23.97 0.84 -23.36
C TYR A 236 23.40 -0.49 -22.87
N SER A 237 24.19 -1.14 -22.03
CA SER A 237 23.77 -2.23 -21.15
C SER A 237 24.27 -1.98 -19.73
N TYR A 238 23.41 -2.26 -18.77
CA TYR A 238 23.62 -2.03 -17.36
C TYR A 238 23.21 -3.25 -16.54
N LEU A 239 24.05 -3.60 -15.57
CA LEU A 239 23.81 -4.63 -14.57
C LEU A 239 24.22 -4.09 -13.20
N LEU A 240 23.29 -4.11 -12.25
CA LEU A 240 23.56 -4.03 -10.81
C LEU A 240 23.19 -5.38 -10.20
N SER A 241 24.14 -6.03 -9.55
CA SER A 241 23.89 -7.24 -8.77
C SER A 241 24.17 -6.97 -7.31
N SER A 242 23.18 -7.18 -6.44
CA SER A 242 23.33 -7.09 -4.99
C SER A 242 22.58 -8.22 -4.30
N ASN A 243 22.78 -8.36 -2.99
CA ASN A 243 21.96 -9.25 -2.16
C ASN A 243 20.54 -8.72 -1.91
N LEU A 244 20.25 -7.44 -2.21
CA LEU A 244 18.90 -6.86 -2.11
C LEU A 244 18.09 -7.11 -3.38
N ALA A 245 18.69 -6.78 -4.52
CA ALA A 245 18.08 -6.90 -5.83
C ALA A 245 19.12 -7.05 -6.95
N LYS A 246 18.70 -7.69 -8.04
CA LYS A 246 19.39 -7.66 -9.32
C LYS A 246 18.63 -6.77 -10.29
N ILE A 247 19.28 -5.74 -10.81
CA ILE A 247 18.70 -4.80 -11.77
C ILE A 247 19.47 -4.90 -13.07
N THR A 248 18.76 -5.02 -14.17
CA THR A 248 19.33 -4.93 -15.51
C THR A 248 18.57 -3.90 -16.32
N SER A 249 19.28 -3.12 -17.12
CA SER A 249 18.65 -2.27 -18.13
C SER A 249 19.51 -2.21 -19.37
N SER A 250 18.89 -2.10 -20.54
CA SER A 250 19.60 -2.02 -21.80
C SER A 250 18.75 -1.38 -22.87
N GLY A 251 19.36 -0.67 -23.80
CA GLY A 251 18.67 -0.10 -24.94
C GLY A 251 19.27 1.24 -25.34
N LYS A 252 18.46 2.06 -25.99
CA LYS A 252 18.89 3.31 -26.59
C LYS A 252 18.30 4.50 -25.85
N ILE A 253 19.12 5.52 -25.61
CA ILE A 253 18.71 6.80 -25.01
C ILE A 253 19.25 7.94 -25.87
N ILE A 254 18.41 8.95 -26.11
CA ILE A 254 18.81 10.29 -26.54
C ILE A 254 18.61 11.19 -25.31
N PRO A 255 19.66 11.78 -24.72
CA PRO A 255 19.51 12.56 -23.49
C PRO A 255 18.77 13.90 -23.68
N GLU A 256 18.94 14.56 -24.83
CA GLU A 256 18.43 15.90 -25.08
C GLU A 256 17.93 16.08 -26.53
N PRO A 257 16.60 16.27 -26.75
CA PRO A 257 15.54 16.05 -25.78
C PRO A 257 15.44 14.56 -25.39
N LEU A 258 15.03 14.28 -24.15
CA LEU A 258 14.93 12.91 -23.67
C LEU A 258 14.03 12.06 -24.56
N ASP A 259 14.59 11.01 -25.16
CA ASP A 259 13.86 9.93 -25.81
C ASP A 259 14.51 8.59 -25.45
N THR A 260 13.68 7.57 -25.24
CA THR A 260 14.13 6.28 -24.71
C THR A 260 13.50 5.13 -25.50
N ASP A 261 14.26 4.05 -25.68
CA ASP A 261 13.74 2.74 -26.04
C ASP A 261 14.57 1.71 -25.26
N ILE A 262 14.16 1.46 -24.02
CA ILE A 262 14.91 0.68 -23.05
C ILE A 262 14.10 -0.51 -22.54
N LYS A 263 14.79 -1.59 -22.25
CA LYS A 263 14.28 -2.75 -21.49
C LYS A 263 14.80 -2.66 -20.07
N TYR A 264 14.01 -3.11 -19.11
CA TYR A 264 14.41 -3.21 -17.72
C TYR A 264 13.98 -4.54 -17.10
N SER A 265 14.72 -4.98 -16.09
CA SER A 265 14.36 -6.10 -15.23
C SER A 265 14.86 -5.83 -13.82
N ILE A 266 14.04 -6.16 -12.83
CA ILE A 266 14.29 -6.04 -11.41
C ILE A 266 13.89 -7.39 -10.80
N ASP A 267 14.82 -8.04 -10.11
CA ASP A 267 14.59 -9.27 -9.37
C ASP A 267 14.91 -9.01 -7.90
N VAL A 268 13.87 -8.99 -7.07
CA VAL A 268 13.94 -8.79 -5.62
C VAL A 268 13.67 -10.12 -4.95
N LYS A 269 14.63 -10.59 -4.13
CA LYS A 269 14.46 -11.84 -3.39
C LYS A 269 13.59 -11.68 -2.14
N GLU A 270 13.62 -10.50 -1.52
CA GLU A 270 12.86 -10.20 -0.32
C GLU A 270 12.54 -8.69 -0.26
N LEU A 271 11.27 -8.35 -0.44
CA LEU A 271 10.75 -6.98 -0.38
C LEU A 271 10.87 -6.39 1.03
N ALA A 272 10.89 -7.22 2.08
CA ALA A 272 10.99 -6.72 3.46
C ALA A 272 12.28 -5.94 3.71
N LEU A 273 13.32 -6.19 2.91
CA LEU A 273 14.59 -5.46 2.98
C LEU A 273 14.47 -4.00 2.52
N PHE A 274 13.39 -3.65 1.80
CA PHE A 274 13.09 -2.30 1.34
C PHE A 274 12.18 -1.51 2.29
N LYS A 275 11.67 -2.12 3.37
CA LYS A 275 10.88 -1.44 4.40
C LYS A 275 11.49 -0.12 4.89
N PRO A 276 12.82 0.00 5.12
CA PRO A 276 13.41 1.27 5.52
C PRO A 276 13.18 2.40 4.50
N MET A 277 13.14 2.06 3.19
CA MET A 277 13.04 3.03 2.10
C MET A 277 11.59 3.39 1.78
N THR A 278 10.66 2.43 1.83
CA THR A 278 9.26 2.63 1.45
C THR A 278 8.34 2.96 2.63
N GLY A 279 8.77 2.66 3.86
CA GLY A 279 7.91 2.65 5.03
C GLY A 279 6.88 1.50 5.06
N ALA A 280 6.73 0.77 3.96
CA ALA A 280 5.77 -0.30 3.81
C ALA A 280 6.39 -1.64 4.27
N ASP A 281 5.65 -2.37 5.11
CA ASP A 281 6.04 -3.70 5.57
C ASP A 281 5.60 -4.76 4.56
N ILE A 282 6.19 -4.71 3.36
CA ILE A 282 5.89 -5.64 2.28
C ILE A 282 6.94 -6.74 2.26
N ARG A 283 6.51 -7.99 2.19
CA ARG A 283 7.36 -9.19 2.23
C ARG A 283 7.35 -9.94 0.91
N GLY A 284 8.23 -10.94 0.80
CA GLY A 284 8.24 -11.89 -0.30
C GLY A 284 9.10 -11.45 -1.48
N ALA A 285 9.29 -12.37 -2.43
CA ALA A 285 10.03 -12.10 -3.65
C ALA A 285 9.14 -11.41 -4.70
N MET A 286 9.78 -10.71 -5.63
CA MET A 286 9.11 -10.10 -6.78
C MET A 286 10.09 -9.95 -7.93
N LYS A 287 9.69 -10.43 -9.10
CA LYS A 287 10.33 -10.16 -10.39
C LYS A 287 9.45 -9.21 -11.17
N LEU A 288 10.08 -8.22 -11.77
CA LEU A 288 9.45 -7.22 -12.63
C LEU A 288 10.34 -7.02 -13.85
N SER A 289 9.78 -7.11 -15.04
CA SER A 289 10.50 -6.79 -16.28
C SER A 289 9.60 -6.08 -17.26
N GLY A 290 10.17 -5.29 -18.17
CA GLY A 290 9.37 -4.43 -19.02
C GLY A 290 10.16 -3.57 -19.98
N LYS A 291 9.46 -2.62 -20.61
CA LYS A 291 10.04 -1.63 -21.52
C LYS A 291 9.58 -0.23 -21.18
N VAL A 292 10.46 0.74 -21.45
CA VAL A 292 10.13 2.16 -21.42
C VAL A 292 10.45 2.73 -22.79
N LYS A 293 9.48 3.42 -23.39
CA LYS A 293 9.62 4.04 -24.71
C LYS A 293 9.09 5.47 -24.73
N GLY A 294 9.79 6.37 -25.41
CA GLY A 294 9.42 7.77 -25.58
C GLY A 294 10.12 8.71 -24.61
N GLY A 295 9.59 9.92 -24.49
CA GLY A 295 10.22 11.04 -23.81
C GLY A 295 9.33 11.75 -22.81
N LYS A 296 9.74 12.95 -22.38
CA LYS A 296 9.00 13.75 -21.39
C LYS A 296 7.54 14.05 -21.82
N SER A 297 7.31 14.34 -23.10
CA SER A 297 5.97 14.68 -23.62
C SER A 297 4.99 13.50 -23.57
N GLN A 298 5.50 12.30 -23.81
CA GLN A 298 4.74 11.05 -23.73
C GLN A 298 5.73 9.88 -23.59
N MET A 299 5.57 9.13 -22.49
CA MET A 299 6.38 7.95 -22.19
C MET A 299 5.46 6.76 -21.94
N LEU A 300 5.73 5.66 -22.64
CA LEU A 300 5.04 4.39 -22.49
C LEU A 300 5.88 3.47 -21.63
N VAL A 301 5.29 2.93 -20.57
CA VAL A 301 5.92 1.95 -19.67
C VAL A 301 5.07 0.70 -19.70
N ASP A 302 5.62 -0.42 -20.15
CA ASP A 302 4.99 -1.73 -20.03
C ASP A 302 5.80 -2.64 -19.11
N GLY A 303 5.13 -3.57 -18.44
CA GLY A 303 5.81 -4.52 -17.59
C GLY A 303 4.98 -5.77 -17.27
N VAL A 304 5.70 -6.80 -16.83
CA VAL A 304 5.17 -8.05 -16.31
C VAL A 304 5.80 -8.37 -14.96
N THR A 305 5.03 -8.96 -14.05
CA THR A 305 5.49 -9.32 -12.71
C THR A 305 4.80 -10.57 -12.18
N ASP A 306 5.52 -11.31 -11.33
CA ASP A 306 5.05 -12.49 -10.59
C ASP A 306 4.52 -12.15 -9.19
N PHE A 307 4.12 -10.89 -8.97
CA PHE A 307 3.66 -10.38 -7.67
C PHE A 307 2.59 -11.29 -7.03
N ALA A 308 2.81 -11.72 -5.79
CA ALA A 308 1.95 -12.67 -5.06
C ALA A 308 1.64 -13.97 -5.83
N GLY A 309 2.56 -14.43 -6.68
CA GLY A 309 2.41 -15.64 -7.50
C GLY A 309 1.47 -15.47 -8.70
N SER A 310 1.11 -14.22 -9.04
CA SER A 310 0.20 -13.92 -10.14
C SER A 310 0.90 -13.84 -11.50
N ASP A 311 0.12 -14.00 -12.58
CA ASP A 311 0.51 -13.55 -13.92
C ASP A 311 0.01 -12.12 -14.13
N THR A 312 0.83 -11.14 -13.76
CA THR A 312 0.51 -9.71 -13.90
C THR A 312 1.20 -9.07 -15.09
N SER A 313 0.45 -8.28 -15.85
CA SER A 313 0.95 -7.38 -16.89
C SER A 313 0.32 -6.00 -16.76
N PHE A 314 1.08 -4.96 -17.07
CA PHE A 314 0.56 -3.60 -17.10
C PHE A 314 1.15 -2.78 -18.25
N LYS A 315 0.43 -1.73 -18.62
CA LYS A 315 0.85 -0.68 -19.53
C LYS A 315 0.43 0.66 -18.95
N MET A 316 1.35 1.60 -18.87
CA MET A 316 1.12 2.93 -18.34
C MET A 316 1.60 3.96 -19.36
N THR A 317 0.82 5.01 -19.55
CA THR A 317 1.24 6.19 -20.30
C THR A 317 1.50 7.31 -19.30
N LEU A 318 2.69 7.89 -19.36
CA LEU A 318 3.09 9.06 -18.60
C LEU A 318 3.14 10.27 -19.52
N LYS A 319 2.72 11.43 -19.01
CA LYS A 319 2.93 12.74 -19.62
C LYS A 319 3.61 13.64 -18.59
N ASP A 320 4.72 14.25 -18.96
CA ASP A 320 5.57 15.03 -18.04
C ASP A 320 5.96 14.22 -16.79
N PHE A 321 6.22 12.91 -17.00
CA PHE A 321 6.49 11.89 -15.97
C PHE A 321 5.35 11.64 -14.96
N ALA A 322 4.16 12.23 -15.16
CA ALA A 322 2.98 11.97 -14.36
C ALA A 322 2.07 10.92 -15.03
N PRO A 323 1.41 10.02 -14.27
CA PRO A 323 0.47 9.05 -14.81
C PRO A 323 -0.69 9.72 -15.57
N GLN A 324 -0.89 9.29 -16.82
CA GLN A 324 -2.01 9.74 -17.66
C GLN A 324 -3.02 8.62 -17.88
N LYS A 325 -2.56 7.40 -18.19
CA LYS A 325 -3.40 6.22 -18.43
C LYS A 325 -2.73 4.97 -17.88
N MET A 326 -3.52 3.98 -17.48
CA MET A 326 -3.01 2.70 -17.00
C MET A 326 -3.94 1.56 -17.36
N ASN A 327 -3.40 0.49 -17.92
CA ASN A 327 -4.06 -0.80 -18.05
C ASN A 327 -3.29 -1.82 -17.22
N LEU A 328 -3.97 -2.60 -16.39
CA LEU A 328 -3.36 -3.68 -15.61
C LEU A 328 -4.25 -4.91 -15.67
N LYS A 329 -3.66 -6.06 -15.98
CA LYS A 329 -4.29 -7.37 -15.96
C LYS A 329 -3.48 -8.29 -15.08
N MET A 330 -4.13 -8.84 -14.08
CA MET A 330 -3.57 -9.75 -13.10
C MET A 330 -4.46 -10.98 -13.03
N LYS A 331 -3.86 -12.14 -13.24
CA LYS A 331 -4.53 -13.44 -13.18
C LYS A 331 -3.84 -14.33 -12.17
N ASP A 332 -4.60 -15.26 -11.62
CA ASP A 332 -4.08 -16.31 -10.76
C ASP A 332 -3.29 -15.81 -9.55
N LEU A 333 -3.63 -14.61 -9.04
CA LEU A 333 -3.05 -14.10 -7.80
C LEU A 333 -3.54 -14.98 -6.65
N GLN A 334 -2.62 -15.50 -5.84
CA GLN A 334 -2.95 -16.31 -4.67
C GLN A 334 -3.22 -15.38 -3.47
N LEU A 335 -4.44 -15.41 -2.95
CA LEU A 335 -4.89 -14.48 -1.90
C LEU A 335 -4.05 -14.62 -0.63
N GLU A 336 -3.70 -15.84 -0.25
CA GLU A 336 -2.85 -16.17 0.89
C GLU A 336 -1.43 -15.58 0.74
N ASN A 337 -0.88 -15.60 -0.48
CA ASN A 337 0.42 -14.98 -0.77
C ASN A 337 0.30 -13.47 -0.69
N LEU A 338 -0.76 -12.87 -1.23
CA LEU A 338 -0.99 -11.43 -1.11
C LEU A 338 -1.06 -11.03 0.36
N LEU A 339 -1.87 -11.70 1.17
CA LEU A 339 -2.00 -11.45 2.61
C LEU A 339 -0.63 -11.54 3.32
N TYR A 340 0.15 -12.60 3.04
CA TYR A 340 1.51 -12.72 3.54
C TYR A 340 2.41 -11.55 3.13
N MET A 341 2.38 -11.17 1.86
CA MET A 341 3.19 -10.07 1.32
C MET A 341 2.82 -8.73 1.95
N ILE A 342 1.55 -8.44 2.20
CA ILE A 342 1.12 -7.19 2.87
C ILE A 342 1.09 -7.29 4.40
N ASN A 343 1.74 -8.33 4.96
CA ASN A 343 1.82 -8.60 6.40
C ASN A 343 0.44 -8.61 7.10
N GLN A 344 -0.55 -9.22 6.46
CA GLN A 344 -1.86 -9.49 7.03
C GLN A 344 -1.96 -10.94 7.50
N PRO A 345 -2.80 -11.21 8.51
CA PRO A 345 -3.15 -12.56 8.88
C PRO A 345 -3.76 -13.35 7.72
N HIS A 346 -3.69 -14.67 7.81
CA HIS A 346 -4.30 -15.57 6.86
C HIS A 346 -5.83 -15.61 7.08
N TYR A 347 -6.56 -14.69 6.45
CA TYR A 347 -8.01 -14.62 6.54
C TYR A 347 -8.73 -15.62 5.63
N ALA A 348 -8.15 -15.89 4.46
CA ALA A 348 -8.73 -16.76 3.45
C ALA A 348 -7.68 -17.16 2.41
N ASP A 349 -7.91 -18.32 1.80
CA ASP A 349 -7.30 -18.76 0.56
C ASP A 349 -8.20 -18.40 -0.63
N GLY A 350 -7.62 -18.31 -1.82
CA GLY A 350 -8.40 -18.18 -3.05
C GLY A 350 -7.60 -17.59 -4.21
N THR A 351 -8.20 -17.65 -5.40
CA THR A 351 -7.57 -17.13 -6.62
C THR A 351 -8.21 -15.81 -7.01
N LEU A 352 -7.46 -14.71 -6.90
CA LEU A 352 -7.87 -13.36 -7.27
C LEU A 352 -7.45 -13.04 -8.71
N SER A 353 -8.35 -12.38 -9.43
CA SER A 353 -8.10 -11.75 -10.73
C SER A 353 -8.50 -10.28 -10.69
N LEU A 354 -7.77 -9.46 -11.44
CA LEU A 354 -7.98 -8.01 -11.50
C LEU A 354 -7.72 -7.51 -12.92
N ASP A 355 -8.69 -6.78 -13.49
CA ASP A 355 -8.60 -6.09 -14.78
C ASP A 355 -8.93 -4.60 -14.57
N VAL A 356 -7.94 -3.75 -14.74
CA VAL A 356 -7.98 -2.31 -14.48
C VAL A 356 -7.74 -1.58 -15.80
N ASP A 357 -8.65 -0.67 -16.13
CA ASP A 357 -8.54 0.24 -17.28
C ASP A 357 -8.80 1.68 -16.83
N ILE A 358 -7.72 2.42 -16.59
CA ILE A 358 -7.72 3.84 -16.24
C ILE A 358 -7.46 4.66 -17.50
N SER A 359 -8.53 5.27 -18.01
CA SER A 359 -8.51 6.15 -19.18
C SER A 359 -8.00 7.58 -18.90
N ASP A 360 -8.10 8.03 -17.64
CA ASP A 360 -7.50 9.27 -17.14
C ASP A 360 -7.10 9.09 -15.67
N ALA A 361 -5.81 9.16 -15.37
CA ALA A 361 -5.26 9.02 -14.02
C ALA A 361 -4.94 10.38 -13.36
N LYS A 362 -5.28 11.50 -14.00
CA LYS A 362 -5.02 12.83 -13.46
C LYS A 362 -5.81 13.06 -12.18
N VAL A 363 -5.16 13.69 -11.19
CA VAL A 363 -5.79 14.10 -9.94
C VAL A 363 -7.02 14.96 -10.23
N GLY A 364 -8.14 14.65 -9.58
CA GLY A 364 -9.45 15.30 -9.78
C GLY A 364 -10.20 14.90 -11.05
N ASN A 365 -9.61 14.09 -11.94
CA ASN A 365 -10.21 13.66 -13.21
C ASN A 365 -10.17 12.13 -13.39
N LEU A 366 -10.00 11.37 -12.29
CA LEU A 366 -9.85 9.93 -12.33
C LEU A 366 -11.02 9.27 -13.09
N LYS A 367 -10.73 8.59 -14.19
CA LYS A 367 -11.73 7.89 -15.01
C LYS A 367 -11.26 6.52 -15.40
N GLY A 368 -12.04 5.50 -15.09
CA GLY A 368 -11.68 4.14 -15.42
C GLY A 368 -12.68 3.10 -14.95
N VAL A 369 -12.34 1.85 -15.19
CA VAL A 369 -13.09 0.67 -14.79
C VAL A 369 -12.14 -0.31 -14.11
N VAL A 370 -12.61 -0.94 -13.04
CA VAL A 370 -11.91 -2.01 -12.34
C VAL A 370 -12.85 -3.20 -12.25
N LYS A 371 -12.39 -4.37 -12.67
CA LYS A 371 -13.07 -5.65 -12.48
C LYS A 371 -12.20 -6.50 -11.58
N ALA A 372 -12.73 -6.94 -10.45
CA ALA A 372 -12.03 -7.86 -9.57
C ALA A 372 -12.91 -9.08 -9.28
N GLY A 373 -12.29 -10.25 -9.21
CA GLY A 373 -13.01 -11.47 -8.88
C GLY A 373 -12.14 -12.45 -8.09
N ILE A 374 -12.74 -13.10 -7.10
CA ILE A 374 -12.13 -14.18 -6.33
C ILE A 374 -12.89 -15.47 -6.64
N GLU A 375 -12.15 -16.48 -7.08
CA GLU A 375 -12.63 -17.84 -7.31
C GLU A 375 -12.04 -18.80 -6.28
N ASN A 376 -12.74 -19.90 -6.03
CA ASN A 376 -12.33 -20.96 -5.10
C ASN A 376 -11.97 -20.45 -3.69
N GLY A 377 -12.60 -19.36 -3.24
CA GLY A 377 -12.31 -18.75 -1.95
C GLY A 377 -12.70 -19.65 -0.79
N VAL A 378 -11.85 -19.75 0.22
CA VAL A 378 -12.11 -20.47 1.47
C VAL A 378 -11.65 -19.62 2.63
N VAL A 379 -12.55 -19.33 3.57
CA VAL A 379 -12.24 -18.55 4.77
C VAL A 379 -11.46 -19.43 5.76
N ASP A 380 -10.40 -18.89 6.34
CA ASP A 380 -9.69 -19.50 7.47
C ASP A 380 -10.56 -19.40 8.73
N SER A 381 -11.48 -20.36 8.83
CA SER A 381 -12.50 -20.37 9.87
C SER A 381 -11.89 -20.59 11.25
N LYS A 382 -10.72 -21.25 11.34
CA LYS A 382 -10.00 -21.43 12.59
C LYS A 382 -9.43 -20.11 13.08
N TYR A 383 -8.69 -19.41 12.21
CA TYR A 383 -8.14 -18.10 12.53
C TYR A 383 -9.24 -17.12 12.93
N LEU A 384 -10.34 -17.05 12.18
CA LEU A 384 -11.46 -16.16 12.51
C LEU A 384 -12.15 -16.52 13.83
N THR A 385 -12.28 -17.81 14.15
CA THR A 385 -12.83 -18.26 15.45
C THR A 385 -12.00 -17.75 16.61
N GLU A 386 -10.67 -17.87 16.51
CA GLU A 386 -9.74 -17.41 17.54
C GLU A 386 -9.68 -15.88 17.61
N ALA A 387 -9.57 -15.20 16.46
CA ALA A 387 -9.41 -13.74 16.38
C ALA A 387 -10.64 -12.96 16.86
N PHE A 388 -11.85 -13.50 16.65
CA PHE A 388 -13.10 -12.89 17.09
C PHE A 388 -13.70 -13.54 18.35
N GLU A 389 -12.93 -14.42 19.01
CA GLU A 389 -13.32 -15.07 20.27
C GLU A 389 -14.69 -15.77 20.21
N PHE A 390 -15.01 -16.40 19.08
CA PHE A 390 -16.26 -17.14 18.94
C PHE A 390 -16.26 -18.36 19.86
N LYS A 391 -17.29 -18.48 20.71
CA LYS A 391 -17.46 -19.62 21.63
C LYS A 391 -17.68 -20.95 20.93
N THR A 392 -18.13 -20.90 19.68
CA THR A 392 -18.32 -22.07 18.83
C THR A 392 -17.53 -21.86 17.56
N PRO A 393 -16.83 -22.91 17.05
CA PRO A 393 -16.10 -22.80 15.81
C PRO A 393 -16.95 -22.30 14.65
N MET A 394 -16.43 -21.32 13.92
CA MET A 394 -17.00 -20.90 12.64
C MET A 394 -16.95 -22.09 11.67
N PRO A 395 -18.05 -22.39 10.95
CA PRO A 395 -18.05 -23.49 9.99
C PRO A 395 -17.18 -23.15 8.77
N GLY A 396 -16.59 -24.18 8.16
CA GLY A 396 -15.84 -24.04 6.91
C GLY A 396 -16.67 -23.31 5.85
N THR A 397 -16.16 -22.17 5.39
CA THR A 397 -16.92 -21.25 4.53
C THR A 397 -16.22 -21.04 3.21
N SER A 398 -16.80 -21.59 2.13
CA SER A 398 -16.39 -21.28 0.76
C SER A 398 -17.12 -20.04 0.23
N PHE A 399 -16.47 -19.30 -0.65
CA PHE A 399 -17.03 -18.13 -1.31
C PHE A 399 -16.48 -17.87 -2.72
N LYS A 400 -17.23 -17.10 -3.49
CA LYS A 400 -16.82 -16.48 -4.76
C LYS A 400 -17.26 -15.02 -4.74
N LEU A 401 -16.42 -14.15 -5.28
CA LEU A 401 -16.67 -12.72 -5.36
C LEU A 401 -16.51 -12.26 -6.79
N ALA A 402 -17.44 -11.45 -7.27
CA ALA A 402 -17.30 -10.69 -8.50
C ALA A 402 -17.65 -9.23 -8.22
N SER A 403 -16.83 -8.31 -8.71
CA SER A 403 -17.04 -6.88 -8.57
C SER A 403 -16.74 -6.14 -9.86
N PHE A 404 -17.52 -5.09 -10.10
CA PHE A 404 -17.33 -4.14 -11.19
C PHE A 404 -17.41 -2.74 -10.62
N THR A 405 -16.32 -1.98 -10.77
CA THR A 405 -16.18 -0.64 -10.24
C THR A 405 -15.96 0.34 -11.39
N LYS A 406 -16.65 1.47 -11.35
CA LYS A 406 -16.45 2.61 -12.23
C LYS A 406 -15.89 3.78 -11.42
N LEU A 407 -14.81 4.37 -11.93
CA LEU A 407 -14.15 5.52 -11.34
C LEU A 407 -14.55 6.77 -12.13
N ASN A 408 -15.00 7.82 -11.45
CA ASN A 408 -15.37 9.08 -12.08
C ASN A 408 -15.15 10.29 -11.15
N GLY A 409 -13.99 10.92 -11.28
CA GLY A 409 -13.55 12.00 -10.40
C GLY A 409 -13.39 11.51 -8.97
N ASP A 410 -14.14 12.12 -8.05
CA ASP A 410 -14.13 11.78 -6.62
C ASP A 410 -15.09 10.62 -6.27
N PHE A 411 -15.82 10.09 -7.25
CA PHE A 411 -16.80 9.01 -7.04
C PHE A 411 -16.27 7.65 -7.50
N VAL A 412 -16.54 6.65 -6.67
CA VAL A 412 -16.29 5.23 -6.94
C VAL A 412 -17.62 4.50 -6.84
N ASP A 413 -18.16 4.09 -7.98
CA ASP A 413 -19.42 3.35 -8.08
C ASP A 413 -19.10 1.85 -8.28
N THR A 414 -19.53 0.97 -7.36
CA THR A 414 -19.22 -0.46 -7.38
C THR A 414 -20.48 -1.31 -7.35
N LYS A 415 -20.58 -2.26 -8.29
CA LYS A 415 -21.47 -3.42 -8.22
C LYS A 415 -20.71 -4.62 -7.66
N LEU A 416 -21.32 -5.37 -6.75
CA LEU A 416 -20.68 -6.50 -6.07
C LEU A 416 -21.64 -7.67 -5.95
N ASN A 417 -21.14 -8.87 -6.24
CA ASN A 417 -21.84 -10.12 -6.03
C ASN A 417 -20.92 -11.08 -5.27
N LEU A 418 -21.30 -11.43 -4.05
CA LEU A 418 -20.63 -12.39 -3.19
C LEU A 418 -21.57 -13.58 -3.01
N ILE A 419 -21.11 -14.77 -3.41
CA ILE A 419 -21.80 -16.03 -3.19
C ILE A 419 -20.98 -16.78 -2.15
N SER A 420 -21.60 -17.16 -1.02
CA SER A 420 -20.92 -17.96 -0.02
C SER A 420 -21.82 -19.03 0.57
N SER A 421 -21.19 -20.03 1.17
CA SER A 421 -21.90 -21.10 1.87
C SER A 421 -22.62 -20.64 3.16
N LEU A 422 -22.36 -19.43 3.66
CA LEU A 422 -23.04 -18.79 4.80
C LEU A 422 -24.17 -17.87 4.33
N ALA A 423 -23.85 -16.88 3.50
CA ALA A 423 -24.79 -15.90 2.97
C ALA A 423 -24.35 -15.40 1.58
N ASN A 424 -25.32 -15.17 0.70
CA ASN A 424 -25.09 -14.40 -0.51
C ASN A 424 -25.33 -12.92 -0.23
N LEU A 425 -24.54 -12.05 -0.84
CA LEU A 425 -24.68 -10.61 -0.80
C LEU A 425 -24.60 -10.09 -2.23
N ASP A 426 -25.66 -9.42 -2.66
CA ASP A 426 -25.73 -8.73 -3.94
C ASP A 426 -25.89 -7.24 -3.69
N ILE A 427 -25.09 -6.43 -4.37
CA ILE A 427 -25.10 -4.98 -4.29
C ILE A 427 -25.07 -4.45 -5.72
N GLU A 428 -26.11 -3.73 -6.12
CA GLU A 428 -26.21 -3.15 -7.45
C GLU A 428 -25.44 -1.83 -7.53
N ASN A 429 -25.37 -1.06 -6.43
CA ASN A 429 -24.68 0.21 -6.39
C ASN A 429 -24.16 0.59 -4.99
N VAL A 430 -22.85 0.42 -4.77
CA VAL A 430 -22.08 1.17 -3.75
C VAL A 430 -21.55 2.44 -4.38
N ARG A 431 -21.88 3.60 -3.83
CA ARG A 431 -21.24 4.89 -4.16
C ARG A 431 -20.39 5.36 -2.98
N LEU A 432 -19.08 5.44 -3.20
CA LEU A 432 -18.12 6.08 -2.31
C LEU A 432 -17.76 7.46 -2.86
N ASN A 433 -17.85 8.50 -2.02
CA ASN A 433 -17.28 9.81 -2.27
C ASN A 433 -15.94 9.92 -1.54
N ILE A 434 -14.83 9.89 -2.28
CA ILE A 434 -13.46 9.90 -1.73
C ILE A 434 -13.20 11.18 -0.91
N LYS A 435 -13.73 12.32 -1.36
CA LYS A 435 -13.48 13.61 -0.73
C LYS A 435 -14.23 13.78 0.60
N GLU A 436 -15.46 13.29 0.66
CA GLU A 436 -16.30 13.36 1.86
C GLU A 436 -16.09 12.18 2.81
N GLY A 437 -15.49 11.08 2.33
CA GLY A 437 -15.41 9.82 3.09
C GLY A 437 -16.78 9.19 3.35
N SER A 438 -17.77 9.47 2.49
CA SER A 438 -19.15 9.01 2.62
C SER A 438 -19.44 7.82 1.70
N ILE A 439 -20.23 6.87 2.20
CA ILE A 439 -20.65 5.65 1.49
C ILE A 439 -22.16 5.59 1.49
N GLN A 440 -22.75 5.31 0.33
CA GLN A 440 -24.14 4.92 0.19
C GLN A 440 -24.23 3.65 -0.63
N SER A 441 -24.96 2.65 -0.16
CA SER A 441 -25.08 1.36 -0.83
C SER A 441 -26.49 0.82 -0.71
N ASP A 442 -27.01 0.24 -1.78
CA ASP A 442 -28.05 -0.79 -1.62
C ASP A 442 -27.41 -2.12 -1.22
N TYR A 443 -28.22 -3.07 -0.75
CA TYR A 443 -27.79 -4.45 -0.58
C TYR A 443 -29.00 -5.38 -0.58
N ALA A 444 -28.77 -6.62 -1.01
CA ALA A 444 -29.68 -7.74 -0.88
C ALA A 444 -28.88 -8.95 -0.38
N THR A 445 -29.20 -9.41 0.83
CA THR A 445 -28.54 -10.52 1.51
C THR A 445 -29.49 -11.70 1.62
N LYS A 446 -28.98 -12.90 1.33
CA LYS A 446 -29.72 -14.16 1.50
C LYS A 446 -28.91 -15.16 2.32
N ILE A 447 -29.41 -15.46 3.52
CA ILE A 447 -28.91 -16.53 4.38
C ILE A 447 -29.73 -17.78 4.08
N HIS A 448 -29.07 -18.82 3.52
CA HIS A 448 -29.76 -20.04 3.08
C HIS A 448 -30.17 -20.94 4.24
N ASN A 449 -29.38 -20.95 5.31
CA ASN A 449 -29.63 -21.71 6.52
C ASN A 449 -29.18 -20.90 7.74
N LEU A 450 -30.14 -20.38 8.50
CA LEU A 450 -29.88 -19.59 9.71
C LEU A 450 -29.12 -20.40 10.78
N ASP A 451 -29.23 -21.73 10.77
CA ASP A 451 -28.53 -22.59 11.72
C ASP A 451 -27.01 -22.54 11.53
N LYS A 452 -26.54 -22.28 10.30
CA LYS A 452 -25.10 -22.07 10.04
C LYS A 452 -24.53 -20.82 10.71
N LEU A 453 -25.38 -19.90 11.17
CA LEU A 453 -24.97 -18.73 11.95
C LEU A 453 -24.93 -19.02 13.46
N TYR A 454 -25.09 -20.28 13.90
CA TYR A 454 -25.02 -20.66 15.31
C TYR A 454 -23.75 -20.16 16.01
N PHE A 455 -22.61 -20.12 15.29
CA PHE A 455 -21.34 -19.63 15.84
C PHE A 455 -21.39 -18.18 16.31
N VAL A 456 -22.22 -17.33 15.68
CA VAL A 456 -22.45 -15.93 16.10
C VAL A 456 -23.72 -15.77 16.94
N SER A 457 -24.83 -16.42 16.56
CA SER A 457 -26.11 -16.25 17.24
C SER A 457 -26.14 -16.94 18.62
N GLN A 458 -25.26 -17.93 18.83
CA GLN A 458 -25.25 -18.82 19.98
C GLN A 458 -26.62 -19.48 20.23
N ARG A 459 -27.40 -19.61 19.15
CA ARG A 459 -28.77 -20.10 19.16
C ARG A 459 -29.12 -20.74 17.83
N HIS A 460 -29.60 -21.98 17.89
CA HIS A 460 -30.15 -22.66 16.74
C HIS A 460 -31.38 -21.92 16.22
N LEU A 461 -31.34 -21.56 14.94
CA LEU A 461 -32.39 -20.83 14.24
C LEU A 461 -32.74 -21.61 12.97
N ASN A 462 -34.03 -21.92 12.79
CA ASN A 462 -34.49 -22.69 11.64
C ASN A 462 -34.83 -21.79 10.45
N GLY A 463 -34.59 -22.31 9.25
CA GLY A 463 -35.04 -21.70 8.00
C GLY A 463 -34.01 -20.80 7.34
N SER A 464 -34.48 -19.93 6.45
CA SER A 464 -33.70 -18.98 5.67
C SER A 464 -34.16 -17.56 5.95
N LEU A 465 -33.31 -16.59 5.60
CA LEU A 465 -33.62 -15.17 5.73
C LEU A 465 -33.15 -14.43 4.48
N SER A 466 -34.02 -13.60 3.93
CA SER A 466 -33.69 -12.63 2.89
C SER A 466 -33.95 -11.24 3.41
N VAL A 467 -32.96 -10.36 3.28
CA VAL A 467 -33.01 -8.97 3.72
C VAL A 467 -32.47 -8.10 2.62
N ASP A 468 -33.22 -7.08 2.23
CA ASP A 468 -32.74 -6.02 1.34
C ASP A 468 -32.82 -4.67 2.04
N GLY A 469 -32.06 -3.69 1.56
CA GLY A 469 -31.95 -2.44 2.28
C GLY A 469 -30.97 -1.44 1.70
N VAL A 470 -30.77 -0.37 2.46
CA VAL A 470 -29.86 0.72 2.14
C VAL A 470 -28.97 0.98 3.34
N LEU A 471 -27.66 1.01 3.08
CA LEU A 471 -26.61 1.45 3.99
C LEU A 471 -26.22 2.88 3.62
N LYS A 472 -26.15 3.76 4.62
CA LYS A 472 -25.48 5.06 4.50
C LYS A 472 -24.50 5.22 5.64
N LYS A 473 -23.25 5.51 5.31
CA LYS A 473 -22.21 5.86 6.27
C LYS A 473 -21.61 7.19 5.90
N ALA A 474 -21.80 8.18 6.77
CA ALA A 474 -21.06 9.44 6.75
C ALA A 474 -20.49 9.66 8.15
N LYS A 475 -20.93 10.71 8.86
CA LYS A 475 -20.70 10.85 10.30
C LYS A 475 -21.37 9.71 11.05
N ASP A 476 -22.67 9.55 10.85
CA ASP A 476 -23.48 8.49 11.45
C ASP A 476 -23.61 7.27 10.52
N LEU A 477 -24.02 6.14 11.10
CA LEU A 477 -24.40 4.92 10.40
C LEU A 477 -25.93 4.83 10.35
N GLU A 478 -26.47 4.73 9.13
CA GLU A 478 -27.87 4.40 8.90
C GLU A 478 -27.98 3.12 8.09
N LEU A 479 -28.82 2.19 8.53
CA LEU A 479 -29.11 0.96 7.82
C LEU A 479 -30.63 0.73 7.82
N SER A 480 -31.25 0.59 6.65
CA SER A 480 -32.62 0.10 6.53
C SER A 480 -32.62 -1.37 6.17
N MET A 481 -33.58 -2.14 6.68
CA MET A 481 -33.73 -3.57 6.44
C MET A 481 -35.20 -3.86 6.13
N HIS A 482 -35.46 -4.41 4.97
CA HIS A 482 -36.75 -4.97 4.56
C HIS A 482 -36.63 -6.49 4.51
N SER A 483 -37.56 -7.21 5.15
CA SER A 483 -37.57 -8.67 5.10
C SER A 483 -38.99 -9.22 5.09
N LYS A 484 -39.21 -10.22 4.22
CA LYS A 484 -40.39 -11.09 4.27
C LYS A 484 -40.03 -12.35 5.04
N VAL A 485 -40.43 -12.41 6.31
CA VAL A 485 -40.08 -13.50 7.23
C VAL A 485 -41.31 -13.94 8.01
N ALA A 486 -41.37 -15.24 8.31
CA ALA A 486 -42.46 -15.84 9.09
C ALA A 486 -43.87 -15.48 8.57
N GLY A 487 -44.03 -15.36 7.24
CA GLY A 487 -45.31 -15.07 6.59
C GLY A 487 -45.78 -13.61 6.67
N GLY A 488 -44.99 -12.71 7.27
CA GLY A 488 -45.26 -11.28 7.35
C GLY A 488 -44.12 -10.44 6.78
N VAL A 489 -44.14 -9.14 7.10
CA VAL A 489 -43.13 -8.16 6.70
C VAL A 489 -42.49 -7.55 7.96
N VAL A 490 -41.18 -7.40 7.94
CA VAL A 490 -40.41 -6.67 8.95
C VAL A 490 -39.67 -5.54 8.24
N GLU A 491 -39.95 -4.31 8.64
CA GLU A 491 -39.24 -3.10 8.24
C GLU A 491 -38.42 -2.64 9.43
N ALA A 492 -37.10 -2.55 9.31
CA ALA A 492 -36.24 -2.12 10.40
C ALA A 492 -35.28 -1.02 9.96
N LYS A 493 -34.87 -0.21 10.92
CA LYS A 493 -33.88 0.85 10.77
C LYS A 493 -32.91 0.79 11.93
N LEU A 494 -31.63 0.92 11.63
CA LEU A 494 -30.59 1.13 12.61
C LEU A 494 -30.01 2.53 12.40
N HIS A 495 -30.02 3.35 13.44
CA HIS A 495 -29.30 4.61 13.49
C HIS A 495 -28.24 4.51 14.60
N ASN A 496 -26.98 4.35 14.19
CA ASN A 496 -25.88 4.01 15.09
C ASN A 496 -26.18 2.75 15.93
N ASP A 497 -26.58 2.93 17.20
CA ASP A 497 -26.93 1.84 18.13
C ASP A 497 -28.45 1.62 18.28
N ASP A 498 -29.27 2.56 17.80
CA ASP A 498 -30.72 2.56 17.97
C ASP A 498 -31.39 1.78 16.83
N PHE A 499 -31.85 0.57 17.15
CA PHE A 499 -32.58 -0.31 16.27
C PHE A 499 -34.09 -0.16 16.49
N HIS A 500 -34.82 0.14 15.43
CA HIS A 500 -36.27 0.20 15.40
C HIS A 500 -36.80 -0.78 14.36
N ALA A 501 -37.81 -1.58 14.68
CA ALA A 501 -38.46 -2.48 13.72
C ALA A 501 -39.98 -2.45 13.82
N ASP A 502 -40.64 -2.23 12.69
CA ASP A 502 -42.06 -2.42 12.46
C ASP A 502 -42.31 -3.84 11.93
N ILE A 503 -43.07 -4.61 12.69
CA ILE A 503 -43.41 -6.00 12.41
C ILE A 503 -44.88 -6.03 12.01
N ASN A 504 -45.18 -6.45 10.79
CA ASN A 504 -46.52 -6.42 10.22
C ASN A 504 -46.97 -7.83 9.82
N SER A 505 -48.04 -8.30 10.46
CA SER A 505 -48.71 -9.57 10.18
C SER A 505 -47.82 -10.82 10.20
N VAL A 506 -46.81 -10.83 11.06
CA VAL A 506 -45.91 -11.97 11.25
C VAL A 506 -46.65 -13.12 11.94
N GLN A 507 -46.52 -14.34 11.40
CA GLN A 507 -47.22 -15.51 11.91
C GLN A 507 -46.47 -16.11 13.11
N THR A 508 -47.08 -16.07 14.29
CA THR A 508 -46.43 -16.50 15.54
C THR A 508 -45.92 -17.94 15.50
N VAL A 509 -46.66 -18.87 14.86
CA VAL A 509 -46.22 -20.26 14.71
C VAL A 509 -44.94 -20.38 13.87
N GLN A 510 -44.82 -19.62 12.80
CA GLN A 510 -43.62 -19.63 11.97
C GLN A 510 -42.44 -18.99 12.72
N THR A 511 -42.69 -17.90 13.46
CA THR A 511 -41.68 -17.27 14.32
C THR A 511 -41.18 -18.22 15.41
N LEU A 512 -42.08 -18.92 16.11
CA LEU A 512 -41.73 -19.91 17.11
C LEU A 512 -40.90 -21.04 16.50
N ARG A 513 -41.25 -21.50 15.29
CA ARG A 513 -40.47 -22.50 14.54
C ARG A 513 -39.06 -22.03 14.21
N ILE A 514 -38.90 -20.80 13.70
CA ILE A 514 -37.59 -20.17 13.46
C ILE A 514 -36.79 -20.13 14.75
N LEU A 515 -37.43 -19.71 15.84
CA LEU A 515 -36.82 -19.58 17.17
C LEU A 515 -36.61 -20.92 17.91
N THR A 516 -36.98 -22.06 17.32
CA THR A 516 -36.95 -23.40 17.94
C THR A 516 -37.76 -23.52 19.24
N TYR A 517 -38.89 -22.81 19.33
CA TYR A 517 -39.85 -22.89 20.43
C TYR A 517 -41.12 -23.69 20.06
N PRO A 518 -41.82 -24.27 21.04
CA PRO A 518 -43.09 -24.96 20.81
C PRO A 518 -44.13 -24.06 20.14
N GLU A 519 -44.81 -24.57 19.11
CA GLU A 519 -45.80 -23.84 18.30
C GLU A 519 -47.17 -23.74 19.02
N ILE A 520 -47.20 -23.13 20.20
CA ILE A 520 -48.35 -23.19 21.15
C ILE A 520 -49.49 -22.20 20.84
N PHE A 521 -49.23 -21.16 20.05
CA PHE A 521 -50.21 -20.11 19.77
C PHE A 521 -50.07 -19.63 18.34
N LYS A 522 -51.15 -19.72 17.57
CA LYS A 522 -51.26 -19.29 16.17
C LYS A 522 -52.01 -17.98 16.08
N ALA A 523 -51.32 -16.90 15.74
CA ALA A 523 -51.90 -15.57 15.54
C ALA A 523 -51.10 -14.80 14.48
N SER A 524 -51.69 -13.70 14.01
CA SER A 524 -50.97 -12.65 13.29
C SER A 524 -50.49 -11.60 14.29
N LEU A 525 -49.18 -11.32 14.33
CA LEU A 525 -48.56 -10.32 15.19
C LEU A 525 -48.29 -9.03 14.40
N ASN A 526 -48.78 -7.91 14.92
CA ASN A 526 -48.33 -6.58 14.53
C ASN A 526 -47.60 -5.97 15.74
N ALA A 527 -46.36 -5.52 15.59
CA ALA A 527 -45.56 -5.03 16.71
C ALA A 527 -44.52 -4.00 16.30
N THR A 528 -44.08 -3.20 17.26
CA THR A 528 -42.90 -2.34 17.17
C THR A 528 -41.86 -2.85 18.17
N LEU A 529 -40.60 -2.97 17.73
CA LEU A 529 -39.45 -3.28 18.57
C LEU A 529 -38.47 -2.10 18.54
N ASP A 530 -38.27 -1.46 19.68
CA ASP A 530 -37.19 -0.49 19.91
C ASP A 530 -36.10 -1.17 20.73
N TYR A 531 -34.87 -1.21 20.25
CA TYR A 531 -33.75 -1.87 20.93
C TYR A 531 -32.47 -1.08 20.72
N ASN A 532 -31.71 -0.86 21.78
CA ASN A 532 -30.42 -0.20 21.71
C ASN A 532 -29.29 -1.25 21.85
N LEU A 533 -28.48 -1.39 20.81
CA LEU A 533 -27.42 -2.41 20.69
C LEU A 533 -26.34 -2.26 21.78
N GLN A 534 -25.98 -1.02 22.12
CA GLN A 534 -24.93 -0.71 23.10
C GLN A 534 -25.36 -1.07 24.54
N SER A 535 -26.55 -0.60 24.95
CA SER A 535 -27.10 -0.90 26.28
C SER A 535 -27.68 -2.31 26.40
N GLN A 536 -27.88 -2.99 25.25
CA GLN A 536 -28.52 -4.30 25.16
C GLN A 536 -29.92 -4.31 25.77
N SER A 537 -30.68 -3.22 25.61
CA SER A 537 -31.99 -3.04 26.21
C SER A 537 -33.02 -2.55 25.20
N GLY A 538 -34.29 -2.88 25.41
CA GLY A 538 -35.34 -2.52 24.46
C GLY A 538 -36.76 -2.82 24.91
N LYS A 539 -37.73 -2.47 24.08
CA LYS A 539 -39.16 -2.66 24.30
C LYS A 539 -39.84 -3.19 23.05
N LEU A 540 -40.64 -4.23 23.23
CA LEU A 540 -41.58 -4.71 22.23
C LEU A 540 -42.99 -4.29 22.66
N LYS A 541 -43.76 -3.74 21.73
CA LYS A 541 -45.19 -3.49 21.90
C LYS A 541 -45.92 -4.00 20.69
N GLY A 542 -47.01 -4.74 20.87
CA GLY A 542 -47.75 -5.26 19.74
C GLY A 542 -49.10 -5.82 20.09
N ASP A 543 -49.81 -6.24 19.05
CA ASP A 543 -51.13 -6.79 19.09
C ASP A 543 -51.18 -8.11 18.32
N LEU A 544 -51.89 -9.07 18.90
CA LEU A 544 -52.17 -10.37 18.32
C LEU A 544 -53.60 -10.37 17.76
N VAL A 545 -53.75 -10.86 16.54
CA VAL A 545 -55.03 -10.91 15.81
C VAL A 545 -55.37 -12.35 15.44
N GLU A 546 -56.64 -12.72 15.61
CA GLU A 546 -57.20 -14.05 15.27
C GLU A 546 -56.43 -15.22 15.89
N GLY A 547 -56.03 -15.06 17.15
CA GLY A 547 -55.22 -16.00 17.90
C GLY A 547 -55.94 -17.29 18.28
N ALA A 548 -55.30 -18.43 18.07
CA ALA A 548 -55.81 -19.75 18.43
C ALA A 548 -54.71 -20.58 19.09
N PHE A 549 -55.01 -21.25 20.19
CA PHE A 549 -54.06 -22.16 20.82
C PHE A 549 -53.97 -23.48 20.06
N THR A 550 -52.77 -24.03 20.01
CA THR A 550 -52.56 -25.44 19.65
C THR A 550 -52.54 -26.30 20.91
N LYS A 551 -52.64 -27.63 20.75
CA LYS A 551 -52.73 -28.57 21.88
C LYS A 551 -51.61 -28.36 22.88
N ASN A 552 -51.96 -28.19 24.15
CA ASN A 552 -51.02 -28.02 25.26
C ASN A 552 -51.62 -28.50 26.59
N GLN A 553 -50.74 -28.87 27.52
CA GLN A 553 -51.13 -29.46 28.81
C GLN A 553 -52.01 -28.53 29.66
N ALA A 554 -51.77 -27.21 29.64
CA ALA A 554 -52.54 -26.27 30.44
C ALA A 554 -54.01 -26.24 29.98
N LEU A 555 -54.25 -26.12 28.68
CA LEU A 555 -55.60 -26.08 28.11
C LEU A 555 -56.30 -27.45 28.19
N ASP A 556 -55.57 -28.56 28.11
CA ASP A 556 -56.14 -29.90 28.34
C ASP A 556 -56.67 -30.07 29.77
N LEU A 557 -55.93 -29.57 30.77
CA LEU A 557 -56.35 -29.58 32.17
C LEU A 557 -57.57 -28.67 32.38
N ILE A 558 -57.58 -27.48 31.77
CA ILE A 558 -58.73 -26.55 31.83
C ILE A 558 -59.97 -27.18 31.19
N LYS A 559 -59.84 -27.78 30.00
CA LYS A 559 -60.95 -28.48 29.34
C LYS A 559 -61.50 -29.64 30.18
N LYS A 560 -60.62 -30.38 30.86
CA LYS A 560 -61.02 -31.51 31.72
C LYS A 560 -61.77 -31.06 32.98
N TYR A 561 -61.23 -30.07 33.70
CA TYR A 561 -61.70 -29.69 35.03
C TYR A 561 -62.65 -28.50 35.05
N ALA A 562 -62.47 -27.51 34.17
CA ALA A 562 -63.34 -26.34 34.06
C ALA A 562 -64.42 -26.49 32.98
N LYS A 563 -64.44 -27.61 32.24
CA LYS A 563 -65.39 -27.92 31.15
C LYS A 563 -65.47 -26.85 30.06
N SER A 564 -64.43 -26.01 29.92
CA SER A 564 -64.32 -24.97 28.91
C SER A 564 -63.26 -25.33 27.87
N ASP A 565 -63.66 -25.37 26.60
CA ASP A 565 -62.77 -25.70 25.49
C ASP A 565 -62.16 -24.43 24.88
N LEU A 566 -61.01 -23.99 25.39
CA LEU A 566 -60.33 -22.79 24.90
C LEU A 566 -59.72 -22.97 23.50
N TYR A 567 -59.65 -24.19 22.95
CA TYR A 567 -59.09 -24.43 21.62
C TYR A 567 -59.99 -23.97 20.49
N VAL A 568 -61.31 -23.88 20.73
CA VAL A 568 -62.27 -23.41 19.70
C VAL A 568 -62.40 -21.89 19.67
N GLU A 569 -61.81 -21.19 20.64
CA GLU A 569 -61.91 -19.74 20.75
C GLU A 569 -60.90 -19.00 19.85
N ARG A 570 -61.19 -17.72 19.62
CA ARG A 570 -60.31 -16.79 18.92
C ARG A 570 -60.00 -15.61 19.82
N PHE A 571 -58.71 -15.38 20.03
CA PHE A 571 -58.18 -14.39 20.94
C PHE A 571 -57.57 -13.22 20.17
N LYS A 572 -57.73 -12.02 20.70
CA LYS A 572 -57.03 -10.83 20.23
C LYS A 572 -56.60 -9.99 21.43
N GLY A 573 -55.55 -9.20 21.28
CA GLY A 573 -55.13 -8.26 22.31
C GLY A 573 -53.63 -8.03 22.35
N GLY A 574 -53.20 -7.28 23.38
CA GLY A 574 -51.86 -6.72 23.46
C GLY A 574 -50.82 -7.71 24.00
N VAL A 575 -49.62 -7.62 23.44
CA VAL A 575 -48.39 -8.25 23.93
C VAL A 575 -47.31 -7.19 24.04
N ASN A 576 -46.70 -7.07 25.22
CA ASN A 576 -45.59 -6.14 25.44
C ASN A 576 -44.43 -6.87 26.11
N ALA A 577 -43.20 -6.45 25.88
CA ALA A 577 -42.05 -6.96 26.59
C ALA A 577 -40.99 -5.88 26.81
N ASP A 578 -40.42 -5.84 28.02
CA ASP A 578 -39.19 -5.13 28.30
C ASP A 578 -38.02 -6.13 28.20
N ILE A 579 -36.96 -5.74 27.50
CA ILE A 579 -35.77 -6.55 27.24
C ILE A 579 -34.58 -5.88 27.93
N ASP A 580 -33.87 -6.64 28.76
CA ASP A 580 -32.61 -6.27 29.38
C ASP A 580 -31.63 -7.45 29.25
N LYS A 581 -30.72 -7.35 28.28
CA LYS A 581 -29.78 -8.39 27.87
C LYS A 581 -30.49 -9.70 27.53
N GLU A 582 -30.30 -10.70 28.38
CA GLU A 582 -30.82 -12.05 28.23
C GLU A 582 -32.20 -12.19 28.92
N MET A 583 -32.61 -11.20 29.72
CA MET A 583 -33.84 -11.21 30.49
C MET A 583 -34.94 -10.46 29.74
N ILE A 584 -36.07 -11.13 29.55
CA ILE A 584 -37.26 -10.59 28.91
C ILE A 584 -38.39 -10.67 29.92
N VAL A 585 -39.04 -9.53 30.18
CA VAL A 585 -40.23 -9.44 31.04
C VAL A 585 -41.42 -9.08 30.16
N ALA A 586 -42.29 -10.05 29.92
CA ALA A 586 -43.42 -9.92 29.02
C ALA A 586 -44.74 -9.73 29.78
N SER A 587 -45.68 -9.05 29.14
CA SER A 587 -47.07 -8.96 29.55
C SER A 587 -47.97 -9.30 28.37
N LEU A 588 -49.10 -9.91 28.69
CA LEU A 588 -50.08 -10.39 27.72
C LEU A 588 -51.49 -10.08 28.24
N ASP A 589 -52.35 -9.50 27.41
CA ASP A 589 -53.77 -9.31 27.70
C ASP A 589 -54.58 -9.68 26.45
N LEU A 590 -55.08 -10.92 26.44
CA LEU A 590 -55.86 -11.48 25.35
C LEU A 590 -57.32 -11.64 25.75
N GLN A 591 -58.21 -11.37 24.79
CA GLN A 591 -59.66 -11.47 24.96
C GLN A 591 -60.28 -12.23 23.79
N SER A 592 -61.27 -13.06 24.11
CA SER A 592 -62.19 -13.68 23.18
C SER A 592 -63.63 -13.25 23.51
N ASN A 593 -64.62 -13.86 22.85
CA ASN A 593 -66.03 -13.62 23.16
C ASN A 593 -66.45 -14.11 24.56
N LYS A 594 -65.76 -15.09 25.14
CA LYS A 594 -66.17 -15.77 26.38
C LYS A 594 -65.06 -15.94 27.42
N SER A 595 -63.82 -15.62 27.05
CA SER A 595 -62.65 -15.90 27.88
C SER A 595 -61.60 -14.80 27.75
N SER A 596 -60.74 -14.68 28.76
CA SER A 596 -59.57 -13.79 28.74
C SER A 596 -58.35 -14.48 29.29
N ILE A 597 -57.17 -14.12 28.79
CA ILE A 597 -55.89 -14.64 29.26
C ILE A 597 -54.99 -13.45 29.55
N LYS A 598 -54.54 -13.33 30.79
CA LYS A 598 -53.70 -12.26 31.25
C LYS A 598 -52.45 -12.80 31.91
N SER A 599 -51.31 -12.22 31.60
CA SER A 599 -50.07 -12.46 32.33
C SER A 599 -49.37 -11.13 32.53
N LYS A 600 -48.94 -10.88 33.76
CA LYS A 600 -48.09 -9.74 34.12
C LYS A 600 -46.74 -10.30 34.54
N ASP A 601 -45.67 -9.66 34.09
CA ASP A 601 -44.29 -9.97 34.44
C ASP A 601 -43.85 -11.42 34.15
N ALA A 602 -44.27 -11.98 33.01
CA ALA A 602 -43.78 -13.27 32.55
C ALA A 602 -42.29 -13.17 32.20
N LYS A 603 -41.45 -13.84 33.00
CA LYS A 603 -39.99 -13.79 32.86
C LYS A 603 -39.51 -14.88 31.94
N LEU A 604 -38.65 -14.52 30.99
CA LEU A 604 -37.94 -15.44 30.12
C LEU A 604 -36.46 -15.05 30.09
N ASN A 605 -35.59 -16.00 30.39
CA ASN A 605 -34.17 -15.87 30.08
C ASN A 605 -33.90 -16.51 28.70
N SER A 606 -33.63 -15.68 27.70
CA SER A 606 -33.52 -16.07 26.29
C SER A 606 -32.33 -17.02 26.01
N LYS A 607 -31.31 -16.99 26.87
CA LYS A 607 -30.09 -17.80 26.78
C LYS A 607 -30.23 -19.17 27.42
N THR A 608 -30.71 -19.23 28.66
CA THR A 608 -30.93 -20.49 29.40
C THR A 608 -32.24 -21.17 29.03
N LYS A 609 -33.10 -20.48 28.25
CA LYS A 609 -34.45 -20.92 27.87
C LYS A 609 -35.35 -21.21 29.07
N LYS A 610 -35.06 -20.59 30.23
CA LYS A 610 -35.88 -20.73 31.44
C LYS A 610 -36.96 -19.67 31.49
N MET A 611 -38.17 -20.09 31.86
CA MET A 611 -39.32 -19.21 32.05
C MET A 611 -39.92 -19.35 33.45
N ASP A 612 -40.53 -18.25 33.91
CA ASP A 612 -41.37 -18.18 35.10
C ASP A 612 -42.52 -17.21 34.79
N ALA A 613 -43.73 -17.74 34.67
CA ALA A 613 -44.91 -16.97 34.29
C ALA A 613 -46.13 -17.38 35.10
N SER A 614 -46.86 -16.38 35.61
CA SER A 614 -48.20 -16.57 36.17
C SER A 614 -49.23 -16.07 35.16
N VAL A 615 -50.15 -16.94 34.78
CA VAL A 615 -51.16 -16.72 33.75
C VAL A 615 -52.53 -16.85 34.38
N GLU A 616 -53.26 -15.75 34.43
CA GLU A 616 -54.66 -15.69 34.84
C GLU A 616 -55.54 -15.94 33.61
N ILE A 617 -56.34 -17.00 33.66
CA ILE A 617 -57.25 -17.40 32.60
C ILE A 617 -58.66 -17.30 33.15
N VAL A 618 -59.50 -16.47 32.54
CA VAL A 618 -60.95 -16.50 32.80
C VAL A 618 -61.56 -17.31 31.66
N ALA A 619 -62.08 -18.49 31.95
CA ALA A 619 -62.68 -19.37 30.95
C ALA A 619 -64.19 -19.45 31.18
N ASN A 620 -65.00 -18.83 30.32
CA ASN A 620 -66.47 -18.76 30.47
C ASN A 620 -66.90 -18.30 31.89
N GLU A 621 -66.38 -17.14 32.32
CA GLU A 621 -66.57 -16.49 33.64
C GLU A 621 -65.82 -17.12 34.83
N TYR A 622 -65.10 -18.24 34.65
CA TYR A 622 -64.37 -18.90 35.75
C TYR A 622 -62.89 -18.53 35.77
N PRO A 623 -62.38 -17.90 36.84
CA PRO A 623 -60.95 -17.59 36.97
C PRO A 623 -60.13 -18.83 37.35
N ILE A 624 -59.04 -19.05 36.61
CA ILE A 624 -58.09 -20.16 36.76
C ILE A 624 -56.70 -19.55 36.69
N ASN A 625 -55.86 -19.85 37.69
CA ASN A 625 -54.47 -19.42 37.68
C ASN A 625 -53.57 -20.58 37.23
N VAL A 626 -52.69 -20.31 36.27
CA VAL A 626 -51.71 -21.27 35.75
C VAL A 626 -50.31 -20.71 35.99
N ASN A 627 -49.48 -21.45 36.70
CA ASN A 627 -48.08 -21.13 36.87
C ASN A 627 -47.23 -22.04 35.95
N LEU A 628 -46.39 -21.41 35.13
CA LEU A 628 -45.48 -22.06 34.20
C LEU A 628 -44.06 -21.79 34.67
N LYS A 629 -43.29 -22.86 34.94
CA LYS A 629 -41.91 -22.72 35.42
C LYS A 629 -40.97 -23.76 34.80
N GLY A 630 -39.75 -23.35 34.51
CA GLY A 630 -38.70 -24.26 34.05
C GLY A 630 -38.36 -24.03 32.59
N ASP A 631 -38.11 -25.10 31.84
CA ASP A 631 -37.70 -24.99 30.43
C ASP A 631 -38.86 -24.55 29.54
N VAL A 632 -38.66 -23.54 28.70
CA VAL A 632 -39.71 -23.03 27.80
C VAL A 632 -40.19 -24.07 26.77
N ALA A 633 -39.37 -25.08 26.45
CA ALA A 633 -39.78 -26.16 25.56
C ALA A 633 -40.75 -27.16 26.22
N SER A 634 -40.65 -27.32 27.55
CA SER A 634 -41.47 -28.23 28.34
C SER A 634 -41.56 -27.72 29.79
N PRO A 635 -42.35 -26.65 30.03
CA PRO A 635 -42.44 -26.06 31.35
C PRO A 635 -43.26 -26.94 32.28
N ALA A 636 -42.91 -26.94 33.57
CA ALA A 636 -43.79 -27.50 34.58
C ALA A 636 -45.07 -26.64 34.66
N VAL A 637 -46.22 -27.29 34.50
CA VAL A 637 -47.54 -26.65 34.52
C VAL A 637 -48.23 -26.94 35.84
N ASN A 638 -48.51 -25.90 36.63
CA ASN A 638 -49.31 -26.01 37.85
C ASN A 638 -50.59 -25.18 37.69
N VAL A 639 -51.76 -25.84 37.78
CA VAL A 639 -53.07 -25.21 37.65
C VAL A 639 -53.71 -25.10 39.03
N ASP A 640 -53.87 -23.87 39.52
CA ASP A 640 -54.56 -23.59 40.77
C ASP A 640 -56.07 -23.48 40.53
N LEU A 641 -56.78 -24.53 40.92
CA LEU A 641 -58.23 -24.63 40.80
C LEU A 641 -58.97 -24.14 42.06
N LYS A 642 -58.29 -23.60 43.09
CA LYS A 642 -58.95 -23.17 44.35
C LYS A 642 -60.10 -22.20 44.11
N LYS A 643 -59.88 -21.16 43.29
CA LYS A 643 -60.92 -20.19 42.91
C LYS A 643 -62.07 -20.82 42.09
N LEU A 644 -61.78 -21.85 41.29
CA LEU A 644 -62.82 -22.61 40.58
C LEU A 644 -63.67 -23.42 41.57
N MET A 645 -63.06 -24.07 42.57
CA MET A 645 -63.76 -24.85 43.59
C MET A 645 -64.65 -23.99 44.51
N GLU A 646 -64.31 -22.73 44.71
CA GLU A 646 -65.11 -21.74 45.47
C GLU A 646 -66.30 -21.16 44.68
N SER A 647 -66.41 -21.47 43.38
CA SER A 647 -67.52 -21.03 42.52
C SER A 647 -68.73 -21.98 42.59
N LYS A 648 -69.93 -21.52 42.20
CA LYS A 648 -71.16 -22.35 42.15
C LYS A 648 -71.00 -23.65 41.33
N THR A 649 -70.12 -23.64 40.33
CA THR A 649 -69.79 -24.80 39.49
C THR A 649 -68.76 -25.72 40.15
N GLY A 650 -67.86 -25.15 40.95
CA GLY A 650 -66.97 -25.88 41.85
C GLY A 650 -67.74 -26.72 42.86
N GLU A 651 -68.79 -26.17 43.47
CA GLU A 651 -69.66 -26.90 44.40
C GLU A 651 -70.37 -28.11 43.75
N VAL A 652 -70.77 -27.99 42.48
CA VAL A 652 -71.39 -29.08 41.71
C VAL A 652 -70.37 -30.17 41.39
N ILE A 653 -69.16 -29.80 40.95
CA ILE A 653 -68.06 -30.75 40.69
C ILE A 653 -67.61 -31.44 41.98
N GLN A 654 -67.53 -30.70 43.09
CA GLN A 654 -67.18 -31.25 44.40
C GLN A 654 -68.26 -32.22 44.88
N LYS A 655 -69.55 -31.92 44.64
CA LYS A 655 -70.66 -32.86 44.88
C LYS A 655 -70.58 -34.12 44.01
N GLU A 656 -70.29 -34.01 42.72
CA GLU A 656 -70.13 -35.16 41.82
C GLU A 656 -68.94 -36.04 42.21
N VAL A 657 -67.79 -35.45 42.53
CA VAL A 657 -66.59 -36.19 42.98
C VAL A 657 -66.85 -36.86 44.35
N THR A 658 -67.53 -36.16 45.27
CA THR A 658 -67.90 -36.73 46.56
C THR A 658 -68.92 -37.86 46.41
N ASN A 659 -69.86 -37.76 45.46
CA ASN A 659 -70.81 -38.84 45.14
C ASN A 659 -70.13 -40.04 44.45
N LEU A 660 -69.12 -39.80 43.59
CA LEU A 660 -68.32 -40.86 42.98
C LEU A 660 -67.47 -41.60 44.02
N LEU A 661 -66.85 -40.89 44.97
CA LEU A 661 -66.07 -41.50 46.05
C LEU A 661 -66.94 -42.23 47.07
N LYS A 662 -68.16 -41.76 47.33
CA LYS A 662 -69.17 -42.48 48.14
C LYS A 662 -69.69 -43.76 47.49
N ASN A 663 -69.55 -43.92 46.17
CA ASN A 663 -69.91 -45.15 45.46
C ASN A 663 -68.73 -46.13 45.34
N LEU A 664 -67.54 -45.76 45.80
CA LEU A 664 -66.30 -46.57 45.76
C LEU A 664 -65.86 -47.08 47.14
N PHE A 665 -66.60 -46.75 48.21
CA PHE A 665 -66.41 -47.28 49.56
C PHE A 665 -67.74 -47.68 50.20
#